data_AF-A0A351L676-F1
#
_entry.id   AF-A0A351L676-F1
#
_cell.length_a   1.000
_cell.length_b   1.000
_cell.length_c   1.000
_cell.angle_alpha   90.00
_cell.angle_beta   90.00
_cell.angle_gamma   90.00
#
_symmetry.space_group_name_H-M   'P 1'
#
loop_
_entity.id
_entity.type
_entity.pdbx_description
1 polymer ?
#
loop_
_entity_poly.entity_id
_entity_poly.type
_entity_poly.pdbx_seq_one_letter_code
_entity_poly.pdbx_strand_id
1 'polypeptide(L)'
;MPENRSNHSQSHSSTSNPLRDHWEKDVLPRLTPEMVYTHPSHRFQIGRDRWRGGSPFRESKSGTSFAVWPQNLRFYDSGLNFAGNPISYIHSLKIGRWEHPKGKAWVEALRELSRLAGVEHLFPERQHSGQEIKRAQKWEERRSIFSTVYHLCAEYLWSDSGRFARTHLIEERGFTEDQLRDLLVGLYPTLEAVQGTLREQGFNISLANECGVLTRKWEGYVVFPWLTPHGEPLTLYGHWPASKGNIPLKKNHPGWKKDHETAKKAWDNLKEGQKLEAPWFDPPIPKKYACWNPKDEDGYWLSTKQSPLYFDRVVKAGHKEAVLVEGVTDAAIAQAVGDTRVIACVAASLSLEQVQTLKRWSIERVNICLDPDSAGDKGIISCIRSLHAAGISPYVAPRLPQDANNDGDPDRFILEYGISTWKQHTSFDNATHGFRWMARRIIANHHTNGELSDAAREAILQEAFLFADSLDEQWSTALATYFWSEIKQTIGTIEIPEKLLPVANATVSLLQLKEAGENSESNGSNASVKEREKSQSRRDRNLEQNEWDAPIVRNGEIGKWYKDTDGFKFKPLTNFDFIVTAELKAPSESDIGGGYLIKVKRVFDTEEKEILLFCRECLTVKDFTSAINKKFGLHLSCRLNQDQLVALIDSRVKDYRINRSGKTYQCIDRWGQQEDGTWVFADSQFKADGNPTNQEESLWIYNPMLGVTDHIEPPKILPPNPASLRNLLDAQQKFAGDNFIYFLLCDGYVAASLHFQKIMKEEQFFPILNLCGDGGSKKTVAVRSALSLVGWGNSDKGGLTST
;
A
#
# COMPACT_ATOMS: atom_id res chain seq x y z
N MET A 1 -70.91 -18.14 17.19
CA MET A 1 -70.94 -16.70 17.51
C MET A 1 -69.49 -16.26 17.69
N PRO A 2 -69.05 -15.18 17.02
CA PRO A 2 -67.72 -15.11 16.44
C PRO A 2 -66.70 -14.35 17.29
N GLU A 3 -65.45 -14.56 16.91
CA GLU A 3 -64.24 -13.77 17.18
C GLU A 3 -64.51 -12.26 17.23
N ASN A 4 -63.97 -11.60 18.26
CA ASN A 4 -63.80 -10.15 18.22
C ASN A 4 -62.37 -9.78 18.61
N ARG A 5 -61.68 -9.23 17.62
CA ARG A 5 -60.31 -8.72 17.64
C ARG A 5 -60.18 -7.59 18.66
N SER A 6 -59.21 -7.67 19.57
CA SER A 6 -58.71 -6.50 20.28
C SER A 6 -57.30 -6.17 19.78
N ASN A 7 -57.19 -4.96 19.25
CA ASN A 7 -55.99 -4.38 18.66
C ASN A 7 -54.85 -4.28 19.69
N HIS A 8 -53.76 -5.02 19.45
CA HIS A 8 -52.46 -4.58 19.94
C HIS A 8 -51.87 -3.62 18.92
N SER A 9 -51.95 -2.32 19.24
CA SER A 9 -51.17 -1.27 18.61
C SER A 9 -49.69 -1.48 18.94
N GLN A 10 -49.02 -2.33 18.16
CA GLN A 10 -47.57 -2.29 18.05
C GLN A 10 -47.20 -0.97 17.37
N SER A 11 -46.72 -0.01 18.16
CA SER A 11 -46.03 1.17 17.66
C SER A 11 -44.81 0.70 16.87
N HIS A 12 -44.87 0.75 15.54
CA HIS A 12 -43.70 0.68 14.70
C HIS A 12 -42.80 1.89 15.01
N SER A 13 -41.77 1.69 15.84
CA SER A 13 -40.65 2.61 15.90
C SER A 13 -39.92 2.52 14.56
N SER A 14 -40.21 3.45 13.65
CA SER A 14 -39.46 3.61 12.40
C SER A 14 -37.99 3.85 12.75
N THR A 15 -37.12 2.90 12.46
CA THR A 15 -35.67 3.08 12.47
C THR A 15 -35.33 4.19 11.46
N SER A 16 -35.03 5.39 11.94
CA SER A 16 -34.67 6.53 11.10
C SER A 16 -33.35 6.24 10.39
N ASN A 17 -33.33 6.34 9.06
CA ASN A 17 -32.09 6.25 8.28
C ASN A 17 -31.42 7.64 8.31
N PRO A 18 -30.26 7.82 8.97
CA PRO A 18 -29.65 9.14 9.18
C PRO A 18 -29.38 9.90 7.88
N LEU A 19 -29.01 9.19 6.81
CA LEU A 19 -28.76 9.79 5.50
C LEU A 19 -30.05 10.23 4.81
N ARG A 20 -31.14 9.49 5.01
CA ARG A 20 -32.45 9.85 4.49
C ARG A 20 -33.03 11.04 5.24
N ASP A 21 -32.86 11.06 6.56
CA ASP A 21 -33.23 12.18 7.40
C ASP A 21 -32.44 13.43 7.02
N HIS A 22 -31.13 13.33 6.81
CA HIS A 22 -30.30 14.44 6.33
C HIS A 22 -30.78 14.97 4.97
N TRP A 23 -31.09 14.07 4.02
CA TRP A 23 -31.68 14.45 2.74
C TRP A 23 -33.00 15.21 2.89
N GLU A 24 -33.95 14.66 3.64
CA GLU A 24 -35.32 15.18 3.73
C GLU A 24 -35.42 16.45 4.61
N LYS A 25 -34.61 16.56 5.68
CA LYS A 25 -34.72 17.63 6.68
C LYS A 25 -33.68 18.74 6.52
N ASP A 26 -32.47 18.39 6.09
CA ASP A 26 -31.36 19.36 6.04
C ASP A 26 -31.11 19.86 4.62
N VAL A 27 -31.06 18.96 3.64
CA VAL A 27 -30.65 19.29 2.28
C VAL A 27 -31.81 19.77 1.42
N LEU A 28 -32.84 18.94 1.23
CA LEU A 28 -33.93 19.21 0.29
C LEU A 28 -34.66 20.55 0.52
N PRO A 29 -34.95 20.99 1.77
CA PRO A 29 -35.62 22.27 2.01
C PRO A 29 -34.81 23.52 1.65
N ARG A 30 -33.48 23.37 1.47
CA ARG A 30 -32.54 24.46 1.17
C ARG A 30 -32.15 24.52 -0.30
N LEU A 31 -32.63 23.58 -1.12
CA LEU A 31 -32.36 23.56 -2.54
C LEU A 31 -33.42 24.35 -3.31
N THR A 32 -33.00 24.94 -4.43
CA THR A 32 -33.87 25.60 -5.40
C THR A 32 -33.62 25.02 -6.80
N PRO A 33 -34.56 25.15 -7.75
CA PRO A 33 -34.33 24.70 -9.13
C PRO A 33 -33.08 25.32 -9.75
N GLU A 34 -32.78 26.58 -9.44
CA GLU A 34 -31.64 27.35 -9.93
C GLU A 34 -30.31 26.82 -9.40
N MET A 35 -30.28 26.30 -8.17
CA MET A 35 -29.08 25.70 -7.59
C MET A 35 -28.77 24.31 -8.17
N VAL A 36 -29.82 23.56 -8.53
CA VAL A 36 -29.69 22.15 -8.93
C VAL A 36 -29.62 21.98 -10.44
N TYR A 37 -30.55 22.59 -11.19
CA TYR A 37 -30.74 22.35 -12.63
C TYR A 37 -29.99 23.38 -13.49
N THR A 38 -28.67 23.44 -13.35
CA THR A 38 -27.84 24.51 -13.95
C THR A 38 -27.33 24.21 -15.36
N HIS A 39 -27.63 23.04 -15.94
CA HIS A 39 -27.05 22.65 -17.23
C HIS A 39 -27.42 23.64 -18.35
N PRO A 40 -26.45 24.10 -19.18
CA PRO A 40 -26.69 25.17 -20.17
C PRO A 40 -27.74 24.85 -21.23
N SER A 41 -27.99 23.56 -21.50
CA SER A 41 -29.00 23.14 -22.49
C SER A 41 -30.44 23.38 -22.03
N HIS A 42 -30.69 23.56 -20.74
CA HIS A 42 -32.04 23.75 -20.22
C HIS A 42 -32.69 25.00 -20.79
N ARG A 43 -31.99 26.15 -20.76
CA ARG A 43 -32.53 27.44 -21.25
C ARG A 43 -34.01 27.64 -20.85
N PHE A 44 -34.29 27.50 -19.56
CA PHE A 44 -35.65 27.31 -19.06
C PHE A 44 -36.59 28.45 -19.46
N GLN A 45 -37.74 28.06 -20.01
CA GLN A 45 -38.94 28.88 -20.08
C GLN A 45 -39.71 28.67 -18.77
N ILE A 46 -39.79 29.73 -17.96
CA ILE A 46 -40.41 29.70 -16.63
C ILE A 46 -41.93 29.87 -16.77
N GLY A 47 -42.67 28.78 -16.53
CA GLY A 47 -44.13 28.79 -16.42
C GLY A 47 -44.62 28.93 -14.97
N ARG A 48 -45.93 29.12 -14.81
CA ARG A 48 -46.58 29.25 -13.49
C ARG A 48 -46.54 27.93 -12.67
N ASP A 49 -46.59 26.78 -13.33
CA ASP A 49 -46.66 25.45 -12.73
C ASP A 49 -45.33 24.68 -12.81
N ARG A 50 -44.60 24.85 -13.91
CA ARG A 50 -43.36 24.13 -14.20
C ARG A 50 -42.44 24.92 -15.11
N TRP A 51 -41.15 24.60 -15.03
CA TRP A 51 -40.12 25.15 -15.91
C TRP A 51 -39.86 24.17 -17.04
N ARG A 52 -39.75 24.65 -18.28
CA ARG A 52 -39.59 23.78 -19.46
C ARG A 52 -38.35 24.17 -20.24
N GLY A 53 -37.56 23.19 -20.65
CA GLY A 53 -36.25 23.41 -21.23
C GLY A 53 -35.71 22.23 -22.04
N GLY A 54 -34.50 22.38 -22.56
CA GLY A 54 -33.80 21.34 -23.31
C GLY A 54 -33.24 20.25 -22.40
N SER A 55 -33.17 19.01 -22.90
CA SER A 55 -32.56 17.91 -22.14
C SER A 55 -31.03 18.07 -22.09
N PRO A 56 -30.37 17.69 -21.00
CA PRO A 56 -28.90 17.61 -20.97
C PRO A 56 -28.35 16.37 -21.69
N PHE A 57 -29.16 15.34 -21.94
CA PHE A 57 -28.71 14.07 -22.54
C PHE A 57 -29.00 13.95 -24.03
N ARG A 58 -29.77 14.88 -24.60
CA ARG A 58 -30.18 14.87 -25.99
C ARG A 58 -30.61 16.25 -26.48
N GLU A 59 -30.28 16.57 -27.73
CA GLU A 59 -30.87 17.70 -28.43
C GLU A 59 -32.30 17.38 -28.92
N SER A 60 -33.28 18.18 -28.50
CA SER A 60 -34.68 18.05 -28.94
C SER A 60 -35.03 19.14 -29.96
N LYS A 61 -35.80 18.76 -30.98
CA LYS A 61 -36.27 19.72 -32.02
C LYS A 61 -37.11 20.85 -31.44
N SER A 62 -37.83 20.61 -30.34
CA SER A 62 -38.66 21.61 -29.66
C SER A 62 -37.91 22.43 -28.61
N GLY A 63 -36.75 21.96 -28.13
CA GLY A 63 -36.00 22.62 -27.06
C GLY A 63 -36.69 22.67 -25.69
N THR A 64 -37.81 21.95 -25.49
CA THR A 64 -38.65 22.03 -24.27
C THR A 64 -39.06 20.66 -23.72
N SER A 65 -38.27 19.61 -23.94
CA SER A 65 -38.58 18.24 -23.52
C SER A 65 -38.38 17.98 -22.02
N PHE A 66 -37.55 18.77 -21.35
CA PHE A 66 -37.23 18.64 -19.94
C PHE A 66 -38.10 19.58 -19.11
N ALA A 67 -38.85 19.05 -18.14
CA ALA A 67 -39.74 19.81 -17.28
C ALA A 67 -39.35 19.65 -15.80
N VAL A 68 -39.27 20.76 -15.05
CA VAL A 68 -39.00 20.79 -13.60
C VAL A 68 -40.19 21.38 -12.86
N TRP A 69 -40.59 20.80 -11.74
CA TRP A 69 -41.62 21.33 -10.84
C TRP A 69 -40.95 21.93 -9.60
N PRO A 70 -40.91 23.27 -9.47
CA PRO A 70 -40.23 23.94 -8.36
C PRO A 70 -40.73 23.52 -6.97
N GLN A 71 -42.02 23.19 -6.84
CA GLN A 71 -42.66 22.86 -5.56
C GLN A 71 -42.07 21.63 -4.86
N ASN A 72 -41.54 20.68 -5.63
CA ASN A 72 -41.02 19.41 -5.09
C ASN A 72 -39.65 19.03 -5.67
N LEU A 73 -39.06 19.92 -6.48
CA LEU A 73 -37.80 19.74 -7.19
C LEU A 73 -37.74 18.43 -7.97
N ARG A 74 -38.87 17.92 -8.46
CA ARG A 74 -38.87 16.77 -9.37
C ARG A 74 -38.79 17.26 -10.80
N PHE A 75 -38.26 16.39 -11.66
CA PHE A 75 -38.22 16.65 -13.09
C PHE A 75 -38.72 15.46 -13.89
N TYR A 76 -39.07 15.71 -15.14
CA TYR A 76 -39.48 14.73 -16.12
C TYR A 76 -38.97 15.14 -17.50
N ASP A 77 -38.37 14.21 -18.24
CA ASP A 77 -38.01 14.36 -19.63
C ASP A 77 -38.99 13.58 -20.50
N SER A 78 -39.80 14.30 -21.30
CA SER A 78 -40.79 13.68 -22.19
C SER A 78 -40.18 13.08 -23.45
N GLY A 79 -38.95 13.46 -23.80
CA GLY A 79 -38.26 12.95 -25.00
C GLY A 79 -37.62 11.59 -24.78
N LEU A 80 -37.06 11.35 -23.60
CA LEU A 80 -36.42 10.09 -23.22
C LEU A 80 -37.24 9.27 -22.20
N ASN A 81 -38.40 9.80 -21.80
CA ASN A 81 -39.39 9.19 -20.92
C ASN A 81 -38.81 8.75 -19.56
N PHE A 82 -38.12 9.66 -18.88
CA PHE A 82 -37.63 9.42 -17.51
C PHE A 82 -37.99 10.55 -16.55
N ALA A 83 -38.09 10.22 -15.26
CA ALA A 83 -38.39 11.16 -14.19
C ALA A 83 -37.40 11.00 -13.03
N GLY A 84 -37.14 12.08 -12.29
CA GLY A 84 -36.22 12.03 -11.17
C GLY A 84 -36.35 13.18 -10.18
N ASN A 85 -35.38 13.22 -9.28
CA ASN A 85 -35.18 14.23 -8.25
C ASN A 85 -33.74 14.81 -8.34
N PRO A 86 -33.36 15.77 -7.50
CA PRO A 86 -32.03 16.40 -7.55
C PRO A 86 -30.87 15.39 -7.45
N ILE A 87 -31.00 14.35 -6.62
CA ILE A 87 -29.99 13.30 -6.44
C ILE A 87 -29.74 12.55 -7.76
N SER A 88 -30.82 12.07 -8.40
CA SER A 88 -30.69 11.40 -9.70
C SER A 88 -30.20 12.32 -10.81
N TYR A 89 -30.51 13.61 -10.73
CA TYR A 89 -30.11 14.60 -11.73
C TYR A 89 -28.60 14.86 -11.70
N ILE A 90 -28.04 15.23 -10.54
CA ILE A 90 -26.61 15.50 -10.39
C ILE A 90 -25.80 14.24 -10.72
N HIS A 91 -26.24 13.09 -10.24
CA HIS A 91 -25.59 11.82 -10.59
C HIS A 91 -25.57 11.58 -12.10
N SER A 92 -26.73 11.71 -12.77
CA SER A 92 -26.86 11.44 -14.20
C SER A 92 -26.03 12.41 -15.05
N LEU A 93 -25.98 13.70 -14.68
CA LEU A 93 -25.09 14.67 -15.35
C LEU A 93 -23.62 14.24 -15.27
N LYS A 94 -23.17 13.80 -14.09
CA LYS A 94 -21.78 13.41 -13.87
C LYS A 94 -21.37 12.17 -14.66
N ILE A 95 -22.28 11.20 -14.84
CA ILE A 95 -21.97 9.99 -15.61
C ILE A 95 -22.23 10.13 -17.12
N GLY A 96 -22.87 11.22 -17.55
CA GLY A 96 -23.18 11.51 -18.95
C GLY A 96 -24.33 10.68 -19.54
N ARG A 97 -25.09 9.98 -18.70
CA ARG A 97 -26.25 9.15 -19.09
C ARG A 97 -27.30 9.14 -17.99
N TRP A 98 -28.53 8.75 -18.33
CA TRP A 98 -29.61 8.63 -17.35
C TRP A 98 -29.48 7.37 -16.48
N GLU A 99 -29.43 7.54 -15.15
CA GLU A 99 -29.38 6.44 -14.19
C GLU A 99 -29.92 6.84 -12.80
N HIS A 100 -30.62 5.93 -12.12
CA HIS A 100 -31.00 6.12 -10.71
C HIS A 100 -29.87 5.66 -9.78
N PRO A 101 -29.24 6.57 -9.01
CA PRO A 101 -28.14 6.18 -8.13
C PRO A 101 -28.63 5.30 -6.99
N LYS A 102 -27.88 4.23 -6.70
CA LYS A 102 -28.09 3.34 -5.55
C LYS A 102 -26.84 3.26 -4.69
N GLY A 103 -27.01 2.94 -3.41
CA GLY A 103 -25.90 2.73 -2.48
C GLY A 103 -24.91 3.89 -2.47
N LYS A 104 -23.65 3.63 -2.77
CA LYS A 104 -22.55 4.60 -2.72
C LYS A 104 -22.78 5.84 -3.61
N ALA A 105 -23.29 5.63 -4.83
CA ALA A 105 -23.59 6.72 -5.78
C ALA A 105 -24.68 7.67 -5.26
N TRP A 106 -25.63 7.15 -4.47
CA TRP A 106 -26.69 7.95 -3.86
C TRP A 106 -26.13 8.85 -2.75
N VAL A 107 -25.25 8.30 -1.91
CA VAL A 107 -24.58 9.04 -0.81
C VAL A 107 -23.72 10.18 -1.35
N GLU A 108 -23.10 10.00 -2.50
CA GLU A 108 -22.28 11.01 -3.18
C GLU A 108 -23.08 12.18 -3.71
N ALA A 109 -24.14 11.87 -4.47
CA ALA A 109 -25.06 12.90 -4.96
C ALA A 109 -25.71 13.65 -3.79
N LEU A 110 -26.00 12.98 -2.68
CA LEU A 110 -26.45 13.64 -1.46
C LEU A 110 -25.40 14.59 -0.89
N ARG A 111 -24.12 14.18 -0.80
CA ARG A 111 -23.05 15.03 -0.24
C ARG A 111 -22.79 16.27 -1.07
N GLU A 112 -22.83 16.14 -2.40
CA GLU A 112 -22.71 17.28 -3.31
C GLU A 112 -23.87 18.27 -3.15
N LEU A 113 -25.09 17.76 -3.05
CA LEU A 113 -26.26 18.59 -2.73
C LEU A 113 -26.17 19.22 -1.34
N SER A 114 -25.54 18.55 -0.37
CA SER A 114 -25.31 19.08 0.98
C SER A 114 -24.36 20.27 0.96
N ARG A 115 -23.32 20.23 0.11
CA ARG A 115 -22.42 21.36 -0.12
C ARG A 115 -23.14 22.52 -0.80
N LEU A 116 -23.92 22.24 -1.85
CA LEU A 116 -24.73 23.26 -2.52
C LEU A 116 -25.72 23.92 -1.56
N ALA A 117 -26.29 23.14 -0.64
CA ALA A 117 -27.18 23.62 0.42
C ALA A 117 -26.47 24.27 1.63
N GLY A 118 -25.14 24.31 1.66
CA GLY A 118 -24.35 24.89 2.76
C GLY A 118 -24.37 24.09 4.08
N VAL A 119 -24.81 22.83 4.06
CA VAL A 119 -24.99 21.97 5.25
C VAL A 119 -24.04 20.76 5.26
N GLU A 120 -22.92 20.82 4.54
CA GLU A 120 -21.91 19.74 4.48
C GLU A 120 -21.39 19.34 5.88
N HIS A 121 -21.34 20.28 6.83
CA HIS A 121 -20.93 20.04 8.22
C HIS A 121 -21.92 19.18 9.04
N LEU A 122 -23.18 19.02 8.58
CA LEU A 122 -24.19 18.18 9.21
C LEU A 122 -24.24 16.77 8.61
N PHE A 123 -23.40 16.48 7.61
CA PHE A 123 -23.45 15.20 6.91
C PHE A 123 -23.12 14.04 7.85
N PRO A 124 -23.96 12.99 7.94
CA PRO A 124 -23.68 11.83 8.79
C PRO A 124 -22.42 11.07 8.33
N GLU A 125 -21.33 11.18 9.08
CA GLU A 125 -20.12 10.38 8.87
C GLU A 125 -20.30 8.97 9.45
N ARG A 126 -19.68 7.96 8.81
CA ARG A 126 -19.72 6.58 9.31
C ARG A 126 -18.93 6.51 10.61
N GLN A 127 -19.61 6.23 11.73
CA GLN A 127 -18.94 5.89 12.98
C GLN A 127 -18.50 4.41 12.92
N HIS A 128 -17.20 4.16 13.14
CA HIS A 128 -16.67 2.81 13.31
C HIS A 128 -17.01 2.28 14.70
N SER A 129 -17.34 1.00 14.80
CA SER A 129 -17.54 0.38 16.11
C SER A 129 -16.20 0.32 16.87
N GLY A 130 -16.24 0.30 18.21
CA GLY A 130 -15.01 0.16 19.01
C GLY A 130 -14.22 -1.13 18.70
N GLN A 131 -14.90 -2.18 18.23
CA GLN A 131 -14.27 -3.42 17.78
C GLN A 131 -13.59 -3.25 16.41
N GLU A 132 -14.23 -2.58 15.46
CA GLU A 132 -13.63 -2.29 14.14
C GLU A 132 -12.34 -1.46 14.29
N ILE A 133 -12.35 -0.46 15.18
CA ILE A 133 -11.19 0.39 15.48
C ILE A 133 -10.03 -0.44 16.06
N LYS A 134 -10.30 -1.25 17.11
CA LYS A 134 -9.28 -2.11 17.72
C LYS A 134 -8.68 -3.10 16.73
N ARG A 135 -9.52 -3.70 15.88
CA ARG A 135 -9.07 -4.61 14.81
C ARG A 135 -8.14 -3.89 13.84
N ALA A 136 -8.53 -2.70 13.36
CA ALA A 136 -7.69 -1.90 12.45
C ALA A 136 -6.35 -1.51 13.08
N GLN A 137 -6.36 -1.07 14.34
CA GLN A 137 -5.15 -0.75 15.11
C GLN A 137 -4.21 -1.95 15.24
N LYS A 138 -4.73 -3.12 15.65
CA LYS A 138 -3.94 -4.36 15.76
C LYS A 138 -3.31 -4.76 14.41
N TRP A 139 -4.03 -4.59 13.31
CA TRP A 139 -3.53 -4.88 11.97
C TRP A 139 -2.42 -3.92 11.52
N GLU A 140 -2.53 -2.64 11.84
CA GLU A 140 -1.52 -1.65 11.46
C GLU A 140 -0.26 -1.77 12.32
N GLU A 141 -0.41 -2.05 13.61
CA GLU A 141 0.71 -2.35 14.50
C GLU A 141 1.44 -3.61 14.02
N ARG A 142 0.69 -4.66 13.64
CA ARG A 142 1.25 -5.86 13.00
C ARG A 142 2.07 -5.50 11.74
N ARG A 143 1.52 -4.70 10.82
CA ARG A 143 2.25 -4.27 9.60
C ARG A 143 3.53 -3.51 9.93
N SER A 144 3.47 -2.63 10.93
CA SER A 144 4.61 -1.85 11.40
C SER A 144 5.71 -2.75 11.96
N ILE A 145 5.34 -3.79 12.72
CA ILE A 145 6.27 -4.81 13.21
C ILE A 145 6.94 -5.53 12.03
N PHE A 146 6.18 -6.04 11.05
CA PHE A 146 6.78 -6.71 9.88
C PHE A 146 7.68 -5.78 9.08
N SER A 147 7.26 -4.53 8.84
CA SER A 147 8.08 -3.54 8.13
C SER A 147 9.41 -3.31 8.84
N THR A 148 9.39 -3.15 10.16
CA THR A 148 10.59 -2.97 10.98
C THR A 148 11.51 -4.19 10.91
N VAL A 149 10.94 -5.39 11.01
CA VAL A 149 11.69 -6.64 10.89
C VAL A 149 12.32 -6.76 9.50
N TYR A 150 11.60 -6.42 8.43
CA TYR A 150 12.15 -6.44 7.07
C TYR A 150 13.33 -5.50 6.90
N HIS A 151 13.24 -4.25 7.38
CA HIS A 151 14.34 -3.30 7.32
C HIS A 151 15.55 -3.76 8.14
N LEU A 152 15.33 -4.26 9.36
CA LEU A 152 16.40 -4.82 10.18
C LEU A 152 17.09 -5.99 9.49
N CYS A 153 16.33 -6.89 8.86
CA CYS A 153 16.89 -8.02 8.12
C CYS A 153 17.69 -7.54 6.90
N ALA A 154 17.17 -6.56 6.15
CA ALA A 154 17.83 -5.99 4.99
C ALA A 154 19.17 -5.33 5.38
N GLU A 155 19.22 -4.59 6.49
CA GLU A 155 20.45 -4.02 7.04
C GLU A 155 21.43 -5.09 7.52
N TYR A 156 20.92 -6.08 8.27
CA TYR A 156 21.75 -7.16 8.81
C TYR A 156 22.37 -8.03 7.72
N LEU A 157 21.73 -8.15 6.55
CA LEU A 157 22.31 -8.82 5.39
C LEU A 157 23.64 -8.20 4.99
N TRP A 158 23.90 -6.91 5.24
CA TRP A 158 25.15 -6.21 4.89
C TRP A 158 26.23 -6.26 5.98
N SER A 159 25.91 -6.79 7.16
CA SER A 159 26.88 -7.00 8.25
C SER A 159 27.91 -8.09 7.91
N ASP A 160 28.98 -8.23 8.71
CA ASP A 160 29.92 -9.34 8.55
C ASP A 160 29.25 -10.72 8.66
N SER A 161 28.25 -10.85 9.52
CA SER A 161 27.46 -12.08 9.67
C SER A 161 26.66 -12.43 8.41
N GLY A 162 26.32 -11.44 7.57
CA GLY A 162 25.61 -11.64 6.31
C GLY A 162 26.50 -12.08 5.14
N ARG A 163 27.83 -12.07 5.29
CA ARG A 163 28.78 -12.27 4.18
C ARG A 163 28.51 -13.55 3.38
N PHE A 164 28.34 -14.68 4.07
CA PHE A 164 28.07 -15.96 3.43
C PHE A 164 26.77 -15.96 2.61
N ALA A 165 25.69 -15.40 3.17
CA ALA A 165 24.41 -15.29 2.48
C ALA A 165 24.50 -14.38 1.25
N ARG A 166 25.21 -13.24 1.36
CA ARG A 166 25.45 -12.34 0.22
C ARG A 166 26.29 -13.01 -0.87
N THR A 167 27.41 -13.63 -0.51
CA THR A 167 28.27 -14.37 -1.45
C THR A 167 27.46 -15.40 -2.23
N HIS A 168 26.65 -16.21 -1.54
CA HIS A 168 25.80 -17.18 -2.23
C HIS A 168 24.77 -16.53 -3.17
N LEU A 169 24.07 -15.47 -2.72
CA LEU A 169 23.09 -14.78 -3.56
C LEU A 169 23.73 -14.12 -4.79
N ILE A 170 24.94 -13.59 -4.66
CA ILE A 170 25.63 -12.88 -5.74
C ILE A 170 26.32 -13.87 -6.68
N GLU A 171 27.16 -14.76 -6.15
CA GLU A 171 28.02 -15.64 -6.95
C GLU A 171 27.27 -16.86 -7.49
N GLU A 172 26.39 -17.49 -6.71
CA GLU A 172 25.70 -18.72 -7.15
C GLU A 172 24.31 -18.46 -7.75
N ARG A 173 23.66 -17.36 -7.37
CA ARG A 173 22.30 -16.99 -7.80
C ARG A 173 22.25 -15.73 -8.68
N GLY A 174 23.40 -15.11 -8.96
CA GLY A 174 23.54 -14.05 -9.98
C GLY A 174 22.89 -12.70 -9.64
N PHE A 175 22.57 -12.43 -8.37
CA PHE A 175 22.09 -11.10 -7.97
C PHE A 175 23.23 -10.08 -7.93
N THR A 176 22.93 -8.83 -8.27
CA THR A 176 23.79 -7.68 -7.95
C THR A 176 23.43 -7.09 -6.59
N GLU A 177 24.34 -6.30 -6.00
CA GLU A 177 24.07 -5.63 -4.73
C GLU A 177 22.86 -4.70 -4.79
N ASP A 178 22.73 -3.94 -5.88
CA ASP A 178 21.62 -3.01 -6.09
C ASP A 178 20.28 -3.73 -6.21
N GLN A 179 20.25 -4.89 -6.86
CA GLN A 179 19.04 -5.71 -6.95
C GLN A 179 18.61 -6.26 -5.59
N LEU A 180 19.56 -6.71 -4.76
CA LEU A 180 19.24 -7.16 -3.40
C LEU A 180 18.68 -6.03 -2.54
N ARG A 181 19.19 -4.80 -2.72
CA ARG A 181 18.68 -3.59 -2.04
C ARG A 181 17.30 -3.18 -2.54
N ASP A 182 17.05 -3.21 -3.86
CA ASP A 182 15.74 -2.87 -4.44
C ASP A 182 14.63 -3.84 -3.98
N LEU A 183 14.95 -5.13 -3.94
CA LEU A 183 14.03 -6.17 -3.47
C LEU A 183 13.90 -6.21 -1.94
N LEU A 184 14.69 -5.42 -1.20
CA LEU A 184 14.77 -5.44 0.26
C LEU A 184 14.99 -6.87 0.80
N VAL A 185 15.85 -7.65 0.12
CA VAL A 185 16.25 -8.97 0.59
C VAL A 185 17.05 -8.80 1.87
N GLY A 186 16.73 -9.60 2.88
CA GLY A 186 17.34 -9.50 4.20
C GLY A 186 17.86 -10.83 4.72
N LEU A 187 18.67 -10.78 5.78
CA LEU A 187 19.05 -11.92 6.59
C LEU A 187 18.48 -11.73 7.99
N TYR A 188 17.70 -12.69 8.45
CA TYR A 188 17.13 -12.61 9.78
C TYR A 188 18.22 -12.76 10.86
N PRO A 189 18.39 -11.77 11.78
CA PRO A 189 19.44 -11.76 12.80
C PRO A 189 19.10 -12.66 13.99
N THR A 190 19.75 -12.48 15.14
CA THR A 190 19.35 -13.18 16.37
C THR A 190 17.99 -12.69 16.86
N LEU A 191 17.25 -13.57 17.56
CA LEU A 191 15.99 -13.20 18.20
C LEU A 191 16.17 -11.97 19.12
N GLU A 192 17.27 -11.93 19.86
CA GLU A 192 17.58 -10.85 20.79
C GLU A 192 17.76 -9.51 20.07
N ALA A 193 18.39 -9.50 18.89
CA ALA A 193 18.53 -8.28 18.08
C ALA A 193 17.18 -7.77 17.57
N VAL A 194 16.31 -8.68 17.08
CA VAL A 194 14.95 -8.30 16.64
C VAL A 194 14.11 -7.79 17.81
N GLN A 195 14.12 -8.52 18.92
CA GLN A 195 13.34 -8.14 20.10
C GLN A 195 13.85 -6.83 20.72
N GLY A 196 15.17 -6.61 20.75
CA GLY A 196 15.79 -5.35 21.19
C GLY A 196 15.34 -4.17 20.34
N THR A 197 15.47 -4.30 19.01
CA THR A 197 15.04 -3.28 18.05
C THR A 197 13.56 -2.93 18.20
N LEU A 198 12.69 -3.95 18.33
CA LEU A 198 11.26 -3.72 18.52
C LEU A 198 10.94 -3.03 19.85
N ARG A 199 11.67 -3.35 20.93
CA ARG A 199 11.50 -2.69 22.24
C ARG A 199 11.96 -1.24 22.20
N GLU A 200 13.11 -0.98 21.60
CA GLU A 200 13.67 0.37 21.44
C GLU A 200 12.73 1.27 20.63
N GLN A 201 12.04 0.70 19.64
CA GLN A 201 11.04 1.41 18.83
C GLN A 201 9.64 1.45 19.46
N GLY A 202 9.47 0.94 20.68
CA GLY A 202 8.21 1.04 21.44
C GLY A 202 7.08 0.12 20.98
N PHE A 203 7.38 -0.93 20.20
CA PHE A 203 6.36 -1.88 19.75
C PHE A 203 5.88 -2.82 20.86
N ASN A 204 4.62 -3.25 20.76
CA ASN A 204 4.08 -4.28 21.66
C ASN A 204 4.74 -5.64 21.39
N ILE A 205 5.61 -6.06 22.31
CA ILE A 205 6.33 -7.32 22.22
C ILE A 205 5.41 -8.54 22.34
N SER A 206 4.29 -8.44 23.07
CA SER A 206 3.29 -9.52 23.09
C SER A 206 2.69 -9.73 21.69
N LEU A 207 2.32 -8.63 21.03
CA LEU A 207 1.81 -8.69 19.67
C LEU A 207 2.86 -9.22 18.68
N ALA A 208 4.12 -8.80 18.80
CA ALA A 208 5.20 -9.32 17.97
C ALA A 208 5.41 -10.84 18.14
N ASN A 209 5.24 -11.36 19.36
CA ASN A 209 5.22 -12.80 19.61
C ASN A 209 4.00 -13.48 18.95
N GLU A 210 2.79 -12.92 19.11
CA GLU A 210 1.57 -13.43 18.46
C GLU A 210 1.68 -13.46 16.93
N CYS A 211 2.35 -12.46 16.34
CA CYS A 211 2.59 -12.35 14.92
C CYS A 211 3.54 -13.43 14.38
N GLY A 212 4.31 -14.08 15.25
CA GLY A 212 5.26 -15.14 14.91
C GLY A 212 6.60 -14.67 14.37
N VAL A 213 6.92 -13.39 14.52
CA VAL A 213 8.26 -12.87 14.16
C VAL A 213 9.29 -13.17 15.25
N LEU A 214 8.90 -13.20 16.53
CA LEU A 214 9.82 -13.45 17.65
C LEU A 214 10.02 -14.95 17.91
N THR A 215 10.76 -15.62 17.02
CA THR A 215 11.24 -16.98 17.27
C THR A 215 12.65 -17.18 16.76
N ARG A 216 13.46 -17.91 17.51
CA ARG A 216 14.82 -18.27 17.07
C ARG A 216 14.81 -19.15 15.80
N LYS A 217 13.66 -19.72 15.39
CA LYS A 217 13.56 -20.52 14.15
C LYS A 217 13.92 -19.72 12.90
N TRP A 218 13.74 -18.40 12.96
CA TRP A 218 14.04 -17.47 11.89
C TRP A 218 15.55 -17.22 11.68
N GLU A 219 16.37 -17.37 12.72
CA GLU A 219 17.79 -17.00 12.71
C GLU A 219 18.55 -17.62 11.54
N GLY A 220 19.15 -16.76 10.71
CA GLY A 220 19.94 -17.17 9.55
C GLY A 220 19.15 -17.46 8.27
N TYR A 221 17.83 -17.30 8.24
CA TYR A 221 17.09 -17.35 6.98
C TYR A 221 17.24 -16.08 6.17
N VAL A 222 17.38 -16.24 4.85
CA VAL A 222 17.20 -15.12 3.91
C VAL A 222 15.71 -14.85 3.80
N VAL A 223 15.34 -13.59 3.92
CA VAL A 223 13.97 -13.12 4.00
C VAL A 223 13.65 -12.29 2.76
N PHE A 224 12.49 -12.56 2.17
CA PHE A 224 11.94 -11.78 1.06
C PHE A 224 10.65 -11.09 1.49
N PRO A 225 10.51 -9.77 1.28
CA PRO A 225 9.28 -9.04 1.56
C PRO A 225 8.07 -9.60 0.82
N TRP A 226 7.13 -10.15 1.58
CA TRP A 226 5.84 -10.58 1.04
C TRP A 226 4.77 -9.54 1.35
N LEU A 227 4.33 -8.86 0.31
CA LEU A 227 3.50 -7.66 0.41
C LEU A 227 2.10 -7.87 -0.17
N THR A 228 1.15 -7.03 0.26
CA THR A 228 -0.15 -6.86 -0.40
C THR A 228 0.06 -6.23 -1.78
N PRO A 229 -0.94 -6.24 -2.68
CA PRO A 229 -0.86 -5.51 -3.95
C PRO A 229 -0.61 -3.99 -3.79
N HIS A 230 -0.72 -3.47 -2.57
CA HIS A 230 -0.46 -2.09 -2.21
C HIS A 230 0.94 -1.85 -1.61
N GLY A 231 1.78 -2.88 -1.52
CA GLY A 231 3.13 -2.78 -0.93
C GLY A 231 3.16 -2.86 0.61
N GLU A 232 2.06 -3.28 1.25
CA GLU A 232 1.99 -3.39 2.72
C GLU A 232 2.45 -4.79 3.16
N PRO A 233 3.23 -4.95 4.24
CA PRO A 233 3.67 -6.26 4.72
C PRO A 233 2.50 -7.22 5.07
N LEU A 234 2.49 -8.40 4.44
CA LEU A 234 1.47 -9.44 4.67
C LEU A 234 1.92 -10.47 5.70
N THR A 235 3.09 -11.04 5.49
CA THR A 235 3.66 -12.15 6.27
C THR A 235 5.17 -12.07 6.24
N LEU A 236 5.86 -13.07 6.79
CA LEU A 236 7.31 -13.27 6.67
C LEU A 236 7.57 -14.65 6.06
N TYR A 237 8.51 -14.73 5.12
CA TYR A 237 8.93 -15.98 4.52
C TYR A 237 10.46 -16.03 4.45
N GLY A 238 11.00 -17.14 4.95
CA GLY A 238 12.40 -17.40 5.10
C GLY A 238 12.80 -18.55 4.19
N HIS A 239 13.85 -18.33 3.42
CA HIS A 239 14.43 -19.32 2.54
C HIS A 239 15.93 -19.47 2.86
N TRP A 240 16.39 -20.72 2.91
CA TRP A 240 17.80 -21.02 2.99
C TRP A 240 18.31 -21.34 1.60
N PRO A 241 19.27 -20.55 1.07
CA PRO A 241 19.54 -20.57 -0.35
C PRO A 241 20.49 -21.73 -0.78
N ALA A 242 21.25 -22.32 0.15
CA ALA A 242 22.14 -23.44 -0.14
C ALA A 242 21.43 -24.81 -0.10
N SER A 243 21.66 -25.66 -1.11
CA SER A 243 20.98 -26.94 -1.32
C SER A 243 21.36 -28.04 -0.31
N LYS A 244 22.54 -27.94 0.34
CA LYS A 244 23.08 -28.91 1.31
C LYS A 244 23.83 -28.29 2.51
N GLY A 245 23.68 -26.98 2.76
CA GLY A 245 24.52 -26.24 3.72
C GLY A 245 24.00 -26.21 5.16
N ASN A 246 24.85 -26.53 6.13
CA ASN A 246 24.71 -26.16 7.54
C ASN A 246 24.33 -24.67 7.66
N ILE A 247 23.25 -24.33 8.35
CA ILE A 247 23.00 -22.94 8.80
C ILE A 247 23.73 -22.79 10.14
N PRO A 248 24.91 -22.13 10.23
CA PRO A 248 25.72 -22.16 11.44
C PRO A 248 24.99 -21.58 12.66
N LEU A 249 24.22 -20.50 12.45
CA LEU A 249 23.41 -19.86 13.50
C LEU A 249 22.30 -20.77 14.02
N LYS A 250 21.69 -21.59 13.16
CA LYS A 250 20.53 -22.40 13.53
C LYS A 250 20.88 -23.63 14.37
N LYS A 251 22.14 -24.11 14.34
CA LYS A 251 22.60 -25.17 15.26
C LYS A 251 22.55 -24.74 16.73
N ASN A 252 22.54 -23.44 16.99
CA ASN A 252 22.40 -22.88 18.34
C ASN A 252 20.94 -22.82 18.81
N HIS A 253 19.97 -23.06 17.92
CA HIS A 253 18.54 -23.04 18.23
C HIS A 253 18.15 -24.15 19.22
N PRO A 254 17.52 -23.84 20.37
CA PRO A 254 17.10 -24.86 21.34
C PRO A 254 16.17 -25.93 20.77
N GLY A 255 15.29 -25.56 19.84
CA GLY A 255 14.41 -26.53 19.16
C GLY A 255 15.16 -27.44 18.19
N TRP A 256 16.18 -26.95 17.48
CA TRP A 256 17.00 -27.84 16.63
C TRP A 256 17.90 -28.71 17.51
N LYS A 257 18.46 -28.16 18.60
CA LYS A 257 19.20 -28.95 19.60
C LYS A 257 18.34 -30.05 20.19
N LYS A 258 17.08 -29.77 20.55
CA LYS A 258 16.14 -30.79 21.03
C LYS A 258 15.84 -31.86 19.97
N ASP A 259 15.60 -31.47 18.73
CA ASP A 259 15.36 -32.41 17.62
C ASP A 259 16.62 -33.25 17.32
N HIS A 260 17.79 -32.61 17.35
CA HIS A 260 19.10 -33.25 17.24
C HIS A 260 19.35 -34.23 18.39
N GLU A 261 19.15 -33.83 19.64
CA GLU A 261 19.32 -34.70 20.82
C GLU A 261 18.33 -35.87 20.79
N THR A 262 17.08 -35.62 20.37
CA THR A 262 16.06 -36.67 20.23
C THR A 262 16.45 -37.67 19.12
N ALA A 263 16.86 -37.16 17.96
CA ALA A 263 17.34 -37.99 16.85
C ALA A 263 18.62 -38.74 17.23
N LYS A 264 19.53 -38.09 17.96
CA LYS A 264 20.79 -38.67 18.41
C LYS A 264 20.55 -39.78 19.41
N LYS A 265 19.67 -39.57 20.38
CA LYS A 265 19.24 -40.59 21.34
C LYS A 265 18.55 -41.78 20.66
N ALA A 266 17.72 -41.53 19.64
CA ALA A 266 17.11 -42.58 18.85
C ALA A 266 18.15 -43.39 18.07
N TRP A 267 19.14 -42.73 17.48
CA TRP A 267 20.25 -43.38 16.78
C TRP A 267 21.18 -44.14 17.73
N ASP A 268 21.49 -43.58 18.91
CA ASP A 268 22.33 -44.23 19.91
C ASP A 268 21.72 -45.55 20.41
N ASN A 269 20.39 -45.66 20.43
CA ASN A 269 19.64 -46.87 20.78
C ASN A 269 19.60 -47.96 19.69
N LEU A 270 20.11 -47.69 18.48
CA LEU A 270 20.19 -48.69 17.40
C LEU A 270 21.25 -49.76 17.68
N LYS A 271 21.01 -51.00 17.25
CA LYS A 271 22.03 -52.07 17.29
C LYS A 271 23.17 -51.78 16.31
N GLU A 272 24.34 -52.35 16.55
CA GLU A 272 25.57 -52.07 15.80
C GLU A 272 25.43 -52.35 14.29
N GLY A 273 24.72 -53.42 13.91
CA GLY A 273 24.38 -53.70 12.50
C GLY A 273 23.45 -52.66 11.85
N GLN A 274 22.54 -52.07 12.62
CA GLN A 274 21.63 -51.02 12.12
C GLN A 274 22.33 -49.66 11.97
N LYS A 275 23.35 -49.39 12.78
CA LYS A 275 24.19 -48.19 12.67
C LYS A 275 25.09 -48.22 11.44
N LEU A 276 25.50 -49.40 10.99
CA LEU A 276 26.24 -49.60 9.74
C LEU A 276 25.37 -49.36 8.50
N GLU A 277 24.10 -49.77 8.53
CA GLU A 277 23.13 -49.52 7.45
C GLU A 277 22.63 -48.06 7.41
N ALA A 278 22.60 -47.38 8.56
CA ALA A 278 22.16 -45.99 8.69
C ALA A 278 23.15 -45.16 9.55
N PRO A 279 24.26 -44.69 8.95
CA PRO A 279 25.23 -43.86 9.67
C PRO A 279 24.59 -42.56 10.18
N TRP A 280 25.12 -42.02 11.28
CA TRP A 280 24.59 -40.80 11.89
C TRP A 280 24.77 -39.59 10.96
N PHE A 281 23.70 -38.83 10.79
CA PHE A 281 23.71 -37.50 10.19
C PHE A 281 22.90 -36.53 11.04
N ASP A 282 23.38 -35.28 11.12
CA ASP A 282 22.63 -34.20 11.74
C ASP A 282 21.26 -34.06 11.06
N PRO A 283 20.16 -33.83 11.82
CA PRO A 283 18.86 -33.62 11.21
C PRO A 283 18.89 -32.41 10.28
N PRO A 284 18.37 -32.55 9.05
CA PRO A 284 18.44 -31.49 8.06
C PRO A 284 17.63 -30.29 8.52
N ILE A 285 18.20 -29.11 8.32
CA ILE A 285 17.51 -27.86 8.57
C ILE A 285 16.52 -27.61 7.42
N PRO A 286 15.24 -27.31 7.68
CA PRO A 286 14.28 -27.05 6.61
C PRO A 286 14.73 -25.90 5.70
N LYS A 287 14.63 -26.08 4.37
CA LYS A 287 14.99 -25.05 3.39
C LYS A 287 14.08 -23.82 3.43
N LYS A 288 12.86 -23.96 3.97
CA LYS A 288 11.82 -22.94 3.93
C LYS A 288 11.18 -22.83 5.32
N TYR A 289 10.89 -21.61 5.75
CA TYR A 289 10.11 -21.34 6.96
C TYR A 289 9.13 -20.20 6.70
N ALA A 290 7.86 -20.42 7.01
CA ALA A 290 6.82 -19.42 6.82
C ALA A 290 6.26 -19.02 8.17
N CYS A 291 5.97 -17.73 8.32
CA CYS A 291 5.26 -17.23 9.49
C CYS A 291 3.89 -17.88 9.58
N TRP A 292 3.47 -18.25 10.79
CA TRP A 292 2.13 -18.80 11.00
C TRP A 292 1.07 -17.71 10.82
N ASN A 293 -0.15 -18.12 10.46
CA ASN A 293 -1.27 -17.21 10.35
C ASN A 293 -1.82 -16.97 11.76
N PRO A 294 -1.98 -15.73 12.23
CA PRO A 294 -2.71 -15.48 13.47
C PRO A 294 -4.19 -15.83 13.28
N LYS A 295 -4.91 -16.07 14.38
CA LYS A 295 -6.37 -16.08 14.39
C LYS A 295 -6.89 -14.69 14.77
N ASP A 296 -8.04 -14.29 14.25
CA ASP A 296 -8.77 -13.13 14.78
C ASP A 296 -9.52 -13.47 16.08
N GLU A 297 -10.21 -12.46 16.64
CA GLU A 297 -10.95 -12.56 17.90
C GLU A 297 -12.08 -13.59 17.84
N ASP A 298 -12.60 -13.85 16.63
CA ASP A 298 -13.63 -14.84 16.33
C ASP A 298 -13.03 -16.25 16.07
N GLY A 299 -11.70 -16.38 16.12
CA GLY A 299 -10.98 -17.63 15.94
C GLY A 299 -10.72 -18.03 14.48
N TYR A 300 -11.04 -17.17 13.51
CA TYR A 300 -10.77 -17.43 12.10
C TYR A 300 -9.32 -17.12 11.75
N TRP A 301 -8.70 -17.97 10.93
CA TRP A 301 -7.34 -17.74 10.44
C TRP A 301 -7.29 -16.51 9.54
N LEU A 302 -6.35 -15.61 9.83
CA LEU A 302 -6.11 -14.45 8.99
C LEU A 302 -5.47 -14.86 7.67
N SER A 303 -5.94 -14.28 6.57
CA SER A 303 -5.39 -14.55 5.23
C SER A 303 -4.12 -13.75 4.97
N THR A 304 -3.01 -14.18 5.60
CA THR A 304 -1.70 -13.52 5.51
C THR A 304 -0.93 -13.87 4.23
N LYS A 305 -1.50 -14.69 3.35
CA LYS A 305 -0.93 -15.08 2.04
C LYS A 305 -1.89 -14.83 0.88
N GLN A 306 -2.83 -13.90 1.08
CA GLN A 306 -3.90 -13.57 0.12
C GLN A 306 -3.42 -13.02 -1.23
N SER A 307 -2.14 -12.67 -1.37
CA SER A 307 -1.55 -12.16 -2.61
C SER A 307 -0.36 -13.01 -3.00
N PRO A 308 -0.15 -13.31 -4.30
CA PRO A 308 1.11 -13.86 -4.78
C PRO A 308 2.29 -12.95 -4.41
N LEU A 309 3.49 -13.54 -4.24
CA LEU A 309 4.71 -12.78 -3.98
C LEU A 309 5.02 -11.87 -5.18
N TYR A 310 5.49 -10.64 -4.92
CA TYR A 310 5.79 -9.58 -5.90
C TYR A 310 4.63 -9.08 -6.76
N PHE A 311 3.39 -9.44 -6.42
CA PHE A 311 2.22 -8.93 -7.14
C PHE A 311 2.03 -7.41 -6.97
N ASP A 312 2.55 -6.81 -5.90
CA ASP A 312 2.64 -5.36 -5.75
C ASP A 312 3.40 -4.69 -6.89
N ARG A 313 4.46 -5.34 -7.39
CA ARG A 313 5.28 -4.83 -8.51
C ARG A 313 4.56 -4.96 -9.84
N VAL A 314 3.80 -6.04 -10.05
CA VAL A 314 2.91 -6.21 -11.23
C VAL A 314 1.89 -5.07 -11.29
N VAL A 315 1.23 -4.81 -10.16
CA VAL A 315 0.25 -3.72 -10.03
C VAL A 315 0.88 -2.36 -10.24
N LYS A 316 2.03 -2.10 -9.62
CA LYS A 316 2.77 -0.83 -9.75
C LYS A 316 3.18 -0.56 -11.19
N ALA A 317 3.55 -1.59 -11.94
CA ALA A 317 3.90 -1.49 -13.36
C ALA A 317 2.67 -1.38 -14.29
N GLY A 318 1.45 -1.53 -13.76
CA GLY A 318 0.22 -1.42 -14.54
C GLY A 318 -0.07 -2.64 -15.42
N HIS A 319 0.58 -3.77 -15.16
CA HIS A 319 0.40 -4.98 -15.95
C HIS A 319 -1.00 -5.58 -15.75
N LYS A 320 -1.60 -6.02 -16.85
CA LYS A 320 -2.84 -6.83 -16.87
C LYS A 320 -2.58 -8.32 -17.05
N GLU A 321 -1.31 -8.67 -17.14
CA GLU A 321 -0.82 -10.01 -17.39
C GLU A 321 0.30 -10.34 -16.43
N ALA A 322 0.38 -11.60 -16.01
CA ALA A 322 1.42 -12.06 -15.09
C ALA A 322 2.03 -13.38 -15.56
N VAL A 323 3.26 -13.65 -15.12
CA VAL A 323 3.92 -14.95 -15.25
C VAL A 323 3.98 -15.58 -13.86
N LEU A 324 3.47 -16.80 -13.72
CA LEU A 324 3.40 -17.51 -12.45
C LEU A 324 4.52 -18.55 -12.35
N VAL A 325 5.33 -18.45 -11.30
CA VAL A 325 6.37 -19.43 -10.93
C VAL A 325 6.09 -20.01 -9.52
N GLU A 326 6.77 -21.08 -9.14
CA GLU A 326 6.57 -21.74 -7.84
C GLU A 326 7.32 -21.03 -6.70
N GLY A 327 8.63 -20.82 -6.85
CA GLY A 327 9.52 -20.41 -5.78
C GLY A 327 9.70 -18.90 -5.60
N VAL A 328 10.13 -18.52 -4.40
CA VAL A 328 10.45 -17.13 -4.07
C VAL A 328 11.67 -16.62 -4.84
N THR A 329 12.66 -17.48 -5.04
CA THR A 329 13.93 -17.17 -5.72
C THR A 329 13.70 -16.98 -7.22
N ASP A 330 12.85 -17.82 -7.83
CA ASP A 330 12.43 -17.72 -9.23
C ASP A 330 11.85 -16.34 -9.54
N ALA A 331 10.87 -15.91 -8.73
CA ALA A 331 10.25 -14.61 -8.92
C ALA A 331 11.21 -13.47 -8.57
N ALA A 332 12.05 -13.63 -7.53
CA ALA A 332 13.01 -12.61 -7.13
C ALA A 332 14.05 -12.34 -8.22
N ILE A 333 14.64 -13.39 -8.81
CA ILE A 333 15.62 -13.24 -9.88
C ILE A 333 14.97 -12.60 -11.09
N ALA A 334 13.81 -13.10 -11.54
CA ALA A 334 13.11 -12.52 -12.69
C ALA A 334 12.76 -11.03 -12.49
N GLN A 335 12.29 -10.66 -11.30
CA GLN A 335 12.02 -9.26 -10.93
C GLN A 335 13.30 -8.42 -10.92
N ALA A 336 14.39 -8.94 -10.35
CA ALA A 336 15.68 -8.28 -10.27
C ALA A 336 16.29 -8.02 -11.65
N VAL A 337 16.20 -8.98 -12.56
CA VAL A 337 16.75 -8.85 -13.93
C VAL A 337 15.79 -8.18 -14.92
N GLY A 338 14.61 -7.73 -14.46
CA GLY A 338 13.77 -6.79 -15.20
C GLY A 338 12.51 -7.36 -15.87
N ASP A 339 12.01 -8.52 -15.45
CA ASP A 339 10.64 -8.95 -15.75
C ASP A 339 9.71 -8.74 -14.55
N THR A 340 9.07 -7.57 -14.51
CA THR A 340 8.18 -7.19 -13.41
C THR A 340 6.82 -7.88 -13.42
N ARG A 341 6.54 -8.73 -14.43
CA ARG A 341 5.29 -9.51 -14.55
C ARG A 341 5.33 -10.79 -13.70
N VAL A 342 6.52 -11.22 -13.25
CA VAL A 342 6.69 -12.52 -12.59
C VAL A 342 6.23 -12.47 -11.14
N ILE A 343 5.40 -13.43 -10.75
CA ILE A 343 4.85 -13.62 -9.40
C ILE A 343 5.03 -15.07 -8.95
N ALA A 344 5.15 -15.29 -7.64
CA ALA A 344 5.21 -16.64 -7.09
C ALA A 344 3.98 -17.01 -6.27
N CYS A 345 3.46 -18.23 -6.46
CA CYS A 345 2.46 -18.81 -5.55
C CYS A 345 3.09 -19.27 -4.22
N VAL A 346 4.40 -19.51 -4.18
CA VAL A 346 5.16 -19.98 -3.00
C VAL A 346 4.58 -21.29 -2.45
N ALA A 347 4.16 -22.14 -3.39
CA ALA A 347 3.55 -23.46 -3.29
C ALA A 347 3.46 -24.02 -4.72
N ALA A 348 3.06 -25.28 -4.89
CA ALA A 348 2.86 -25.85 -6.23
C ALA A 348 1.62 -25.29 -6.97
N SER A 349 0.71 -24.56 -6.30
CA SER A 349 -0.46 -23.94 -6.96
C SER A 349 -0.95 -22.69 -6.24
N LEU A 350 -1.74 -21.87 -6.96
CA LEU A 350 -2.38 -20.68 -6.40
C LEU A 350 -3.48 -21.04 -5.40
N SER A 351 -3.52 -20.32 -4.27
CA SER A 351 -4.65 -20.40 -3.34
C SER A 351 -5.89 -19.67 -3.88
N LEU A 352 -7.07 -19.99 -3.34
CA LEU A 352 -8.32 -19.30 -3.70
C LEU A 352 -8.21 -17.78 -3.47
N GLU A 353 -7.62 -17.38 -2.35
CA GLU A 353 -7.45 -15.96 -1.99
C GLU A 353 -6.50 -15.24 -2.94
N GLN A 354 -5.42 -15.89 -3.36
CA GLN A 354 -4.49 -15.37 -4.37
C GLN A 354 -5.20 -15.14 -5.70
N VAL A 355 -5.97 -16.12 -6.17
CA VAL A 355 -6.76 -16.02 -7.40
C VAL A 355 -7.80 -14.89 -7.31
N GLN A 356 -8.51 -14.79 -6.18
CA GLN A 356 -9.44 -13.69 -5.95
C GLN A 356 -8.75 -12.32 -5.95
N THR A 357 -7.52 -12.24 -5.42
CA THR A 357 -6.71 -11.02 -5.52
C THR A 357 -6.40 -10.69 -6.98
N LEU A 358 -5.92 -11.64 -7.77
CA LEU A 358 -5.66 -11.41 -9.21
C LEU A 358 -6.92 -10.89 -9.94
N LYS A 359 -8.08 -11.49 -9.66
CA LYS A 359 -9.38 -11.08 -10.22
C LYS A 359 -9.75 -9.65 -9.82
N ARG A 360 -9.65 -9.30 -8.53
CA ARG A 360 -9.96 -7.95 -8.01
C ARG A 360 -9.12 -6.85 -8.67
N TRP A 361 -7.92 -7.18 -9.10
CA TRP A 361 -6.99 -6.25 -9.75
C TRP A 361 -7.05 -6.29 -11.28
N SER A 362 -8.06 -6.99 -11.82
CA SER A 362 -8.34 -7.11 -13.25
C SER A 362 -7.15 -7.67 -14.02
N ILE A 363 -6.50 -8.72 -13.49
CA ILE A 363 -5.58 -9.53 -14.29
C ILE A 363 -6.40 -10.33 -15.29
N GLU A 364 -6.04 -10.21 -16.56
CA GLU A 364 -6.76 -10.82 -17.68
C GLU A 364 -6.18 -12.19 -18.02
N ARG A 365 -4.84 -12.30 -17.99
CA ARG A 365 -4.12 -13.52 -18.40
C ARG A 365 -2.96 -13.84 -17.48
N VAL A 366 -2.73 -15.14 -17.25
CA VAL A 366 -1.59 -15.63 -16.47
C VAL A 366 -0.87 -16.72 -17.26
N ASN A 367 0.43 -16.53 -17.50
CA ASN A 367 1.28 -17.56 -18.09
C ASN A 367 1.95 -18.39 -16.98
N ILE A 368 1.62 -19.68 -16.92
CA ILE A 368 2.07 -20.60 -15.88
C ILE A 368 3.39 -21.24 -16.32
N CYS A 369 4.44 -21.06 -15.52
CA CYS A 369 5.78 -21.61 -15.72
C CYS A 369 6.29 -22.16 -14.38
N LEU A 370 5.77 -23.32 -13.98
CA LEU A 370 6.17 -24.02 -12.76
C LEU A 370 7.37 -24.95 -13.03
N ASP A 371 7.97 -25.42 -11.95
CA ASP A 371 9.14 -26.31 -11.97
C ASP A 371 8.85 -27.57 -12.81
N PRO A 372 9.81 -28.07 -13.61
CA PRO A 372 9.58 -29.18 -14.56
C PRO A 372 9.56 -30.56 -13.87
N ASP A 373 8.92 -30.67 -12.71
CA ASP A 373 8.79 -31.90 -11.91
C ASP A 373 7.35 -32.40 -11.79
N SER A 374 7.14 -33.51 -11.06
CA SER A 374 5.80 -34.09 -10.88
C SER A 374 4.86 -33.20 -10.05
N ALA A 375 5.40 -32.37 -9.15
CA ALA A 375 4.61 -31.46 -8.33
C ALA A 375 4.14 -30.26 -9.17
N GLY A 376 5.03 -29.68 -9.97
CA GLY A 376 4.72 -28.62 -10.93
C GLY A 376 3.69 -29.06 -11.97
N ASP A 377 3.80 -30.27 -12.51
CA ASP A 377 2.81 -30.83 -13.46
C ASP A 377 1.39 -30.89 -12.84
N LYS A 378 1.29 -31.29 -11.57
CA LYS A 378 0.02 -31.27 -10.82
C LYS A 378 -0.46 -29.84 -10.53
N GLY A 379 0.50 -28.96 -10.24
CA GLY A 379 0.30 -27.54 -10.01
C GLY A 379 -0.34 -26.82 -11.18
N ILE A 380 0.14 -27.08 -12.40
CA ILE A 380 -0.39 -26.48 -13.65
C ILE A 380 -1.90 -26.75 -13.77
N ILE A 381 -2.34 -27.99 -13.55
CA ILE A 381 -3.75 -28.38 -13.63
C ILE A 381 -4.60 -27.60 -12.62
N SER A 382 -4.11 -27.51 -11.38
CA SER A 382 -4.79 -26.79 -10.30
C SER A 382 -4.91 -25.30 -10.61
N CYS A 383 -3.85 -24.70 -11.13
CA CYS A 383 -3.82 -23.29 -11.55
C CYS A 383 -4.77 -23.02 -12.72
N ILE A 384 -4.77 -23.85 -13.77
CA ILE A 384 -5.68 -23.71 -14.92
C ILE A 384 -7.14 -23.67 -14.46
N ARG A 385 -7.54 -24.64 -13.62
CA ARG A 385 -8.92 -24.71 -13.10
C ARG A 385 -9.28 -23.47 -12.28
N SER A 386 -8.40 -23.08 -11.35
CA SER A 386 -8.66 -21.97 -10.44
C SER A 386 -8.73 -20.62 -11.16
N LEU A 387 -7.88 -20.39 -12.16
CA LEU A 387 -7.87 -19.17 -12.97
C LEU A 387 -9.12 -19.08 -13.85
N HIS A 388 -9.51 -20.16 -14.53
CA HIS A 388 -10.74 -20.18 -15.32
C HIS A 388 -11.99 -19.91 -14.47
N ALA A 389 -12.07 -20.51 -13.27
CA ALA A 389 -13.16 -20.26 -12.34
C ALA A 389 -13.24 -18.78 -11.90
N ALA A 390 -12.12 -18.06 -11.95
CA ALA A 390 -12.06 -16.64 -11.65
C ALA A 390 -12.34 -15.73 -12.85
N GLY A 391 -12.44 -16.27 -14.07
CA GLY A 391 -12.56 -15.47 -15.30
C GLY A 391 -11.22 -14.99 -15.86
N ILE A 392 -10.10 -15.58 -15.44
CA ILE A 392 -8.74 -15.22 -15.88
C ILE A 392 -8.27 -16.28 -16.87
N SER A 393 -7.75 -15.89 -18.03
CA SER A 393 -7.29 -16.86 -19.03
C SER A 393 -5.90 -17.42 -18.67
N PRO A 394 -5.78 -18.74 -18.39
CA PRO A 394 -4.50 -19.37 -18.14
C PRO A 394 -3.81 -19.76 -19.46
N TYR A 395 -2.51 -19.55 -19.50
CA TYR A 395 -1.59 -20.06 -20.50
C TYR A 395 -0.52 -20.88 -19.80
N VAL A 396 0.14 -21.77 -20.52
CA VAL A 396 1.21 -22.61 -20.00
C VAL A 396 2.44 -22.42 -20.88
N ALA A 397 3.52 -21.96 -20.28
CA ALA A 397 4.80 -21.81 -20.96
C ALA A 397 5.32 -23.19 -21.39
N PRO A 398 6.17 -23.27 -22.44
CA PRO A 398 6.83 -24.52 -22.77
C PRO A 398 7.58 -25.08 -21.55
N ARG A 399 7.63 -26.41 -21.42
CA ARG A 399 8.33 -27.07 -20.30
C ARG A 399 9.80 -26.62 -20.33
N LEU A 400 10.32 -26.23 -19.16
CA LEU A 400 11.71 -25.81 -19.03
C LEU A 400 12.64 -27.00 -19.27
N PRO A 401 13.80 -26.80 -19.94
CA PRO A 401 14.82 -27.82 -20.07
C PRO A 401 15.41 -28.14 -18.68
N GLN A 402 15.71 -29.40 -18.43
CA GLN A 402 16.42 -29.84 -17.22
C GLN A 402 17.90 -29.99 -17.53
N ASP A 403 18.75 -29.58 -16.59
CA ASP A 403 20.19 -29.77 -16.65
C ASP A 403 20.63 -31.22 -16.34
N ALA A 404 21.94 -31.46 -16.31
CA ALA A 404 22.50 -32.77 -15.98
C ALA A 404 22.18 -33.27 -14.55
N ASN A 405 21.72 -32.39 -13.66
CA ASN A 405 21.30 -32.69 -12.30
C ASN A 405 19.78 -32.82 -12.16
N ASN A 406 19.03 -32.81 -13.27
CA ASN A 406 17.57 -32.71 -13.32
C ASN A 406 17.02 -31.41 -12.70
N ASP A 407 17.83 -30.37 -12.59
CA ASP A 407 17.44 -29.02 -12.16
C ASP A 407 17.06 -28.21 -13.41
N GLY A 408 15.81 -27.74 -13.46
CA GLY A 408 15.28 -26.95 -14.58
C GLY A 408 14.42 -25.80 -14.07
N ASP A 409 14.70 -25.34 -12.85
CA ASP A 409 13.93 -24.31 -12.17
C ASP A 409 14.01 -22.97 -12.95
N PRO A 410 12.98 -22.11 -12.87
CA PRO A 410 12.98 -20.84 -13.58
C PRO A 410 14.20 -19.96 -13.30
N ASP A 411 14.71 -19.95 -12.06
CA ASP A 411 15.92 -19.20 -11.74
C ASP A 411 17.17 -19.69 -12.49
N ARG A 412 17.36 -21.01 -12.58
CA ARG A 412 18.45 -21.63 -13.36
C ARG A 412 18.33 -21.30 -14.83
N PHE A 413 17.13 -21.37 -15.39
CA PHE A 413 16.91 -21.00 -16.78
C PHE A 413 17.29 -19.53 -17.06
N ILE A 414 16.92 -18.60 -16.17
CA ILE A 414 17.28 -17.18 -16.33
C ILE A 414 18.79 -16.97 -16.24
N LEU A 415 19.47 -17.67 -15.32
CA LEU A 415 20.91 -17.57 -15.15
C LEU A 415 21.69 -18.13 -16.33
N GLU A 416 21.26 -19.26 -16.89
CA GLU A 416 21.94 -19.93 -18.00
C GLU A 416 21.66 -19.24 -19.35
N TYR A 417 20.40 -18.90 -19.64
CA TYR A 417 19.97 -18.43 -20.96
C TYR A 417 19.70 -16.92 -21.05
N GLY A 418 19.69 -16.22 -19.91
CA GLY A 418 19.49 -14.78 -19.82
C GLY A 418 18.03 -14.31 -19.92
N ILE A 419 17.81 -13.04 -19.53
CA ILE A 419 16.47 -12.45 -19.42
C ILE A 419 15.72 -12.33 -20.75
N SER A 420 16.43 -12.09 -21.85
CA SER A 420 15.80 -11.98 -23.18
C SER A 420 15.16 -13.30 -23.59
N THR A 421 15.88 -14.41 -23.36
CA THR A 421 15.39 -15.76 -23.62
C THR A 421 14.24 -16.12 -22.70
N TRP A 422 14.33 -15.78 -21.41
CA TRP A 422 13.21 -15.93 -20.46
C TRP A 422 11.93 -15.23 -20.92
N LYS A 423 12.03 -13.96 -21.34
CA LYS A 423 10.88 -13.19 -21.81
C LYS A 423 10.27 -13.76 -23.08
N GLN A 424 11.09 -14.27 -23.99
CA GLN A 424 10.61 -14.98 -25.17
C GLN A 424 9.93 -16.30 -24.79
N HIS A 425 10.54 -17.11 -23.93
CA HIS A 425 10.01 -18.38 -23.44
C HIS A 425 8.66 -18.21 -22.74
N THR A 426 8.53 -17.15 -21.95
CA THR A 426 7.31 -16.81 -21.19
C THR A 426 6.40 -15.80 -21.91
N SER A 427 6.61 -15.57 -23.20
CA SER A 427 5.69 -14.78 -24.02
C SER A 427 4.39 -15.56 -24.27
N PHE A 428 3.27 -14.83 -24.38
CA PHE A 428 1.99 -15.46 -24.70
C PHE A 428 1.94 -16.05 -26.12
N ASP A 429 2.83 -15.60 -27.02
CA ASP A 429 2.95 -16.14 -28.38
C ASP A 429 3.55 -17.55 -28.39
N ASN A 430 4.47 -17.84 -27.45
CA ASN A 430 5.06 -19.18 -27.30
C ASN A 430 4.31 -20.06 -26.29
N ALA A 431 3.47 -19.48 -25.45
CA ALA A 431 2.70 -20.20 -24.46
C ALA A 431 1.50 -20.92 -25.10
N THR A 432 1.15 -22.09 -24.55
CA THR A 432 -0.04 -22.84 -24.98
C THR A 432 -1.24 -22.41 -24.15
N HIS A 433 -2.36 -22.08 -24.78
CA HIS A 433 -3.61 -21.79 -24.07
C HIS A 433 -4.00 -22.96 -23.14
N GLY A 434 -4.40 -22.68 -21.90
CA GLY A 434 -4.62 -23.71 -20.85
C GLY A 434 -5.58 -24.82 -21.25
N PHE A 435 -6.65 -24.50 -21.99
CA PHE A 435 -7.53 -25.49 -22.61
C PHE A 435 -6.82 -26.41 -23.63
N ARG A 436 -6.03 -25.88 -24.56
CA ARG A 436 -5.27 -26.72 -25.49
C ARG A 436 -4.27 -27.60 -24.74
N TRP A 437 -3.63 -27.05 -23.71
CA TRP A 437 -2.72 -27.81 -22.86
C TRP A 437 -3.44 -28.96 -22.14
N MET A 438 -4.64 -28.72 -21.59
CA MET A 438 -5.44 -29.77 -20.94
C MET A 438 -5.84 -30.87 -21.92
N ALA A 439 -6.26 -30.51 -23.15
CA ALA A 439 -6.59 -31.48 -24.18
C ALA A 439 -5.39 -32.39 -24.51
N ARG A 440 -4.22 -31.80 -24.76
CA ARG A 440 -2.97 -32.54 -25.02
C ARG A 440 -2.61 -33.49 -23.88
N ARG A 441 -2.81 -33.05 -22.64
CA ARG A 441 -2.57 -33.89 -21.47
C ARG A 441 -3.53 -35.08 -21.41
N ILE A 442 -4.83 -34.86 -21.58
CA ILE A 442 -5.82 -35.95 -21.58
C ILE A 442 -5.49 -36.97 -22.66
N ILE A 443 -5.14 -36.51 -23.87
CA ILE A 443 -4.69 -37.37 -24.96
C ILE A 443 -3.46 -38.18 -24.53
N ALA A 444 -2.42 -37.52 -24.00
CA ALA A 444 -1.17 -38.17 -23.62
C ALA A 444 -1.33 -39.21 -22.49
N ASN A 445 -2.33 -39.07 -21.61
CA ASN A 445 -2.60 -40.05 -20.55
C ASN A 445 -3.09 -41.40 -21.09
N HIS A 446 -3.78 -41.40 -22.24
CA HIS A 446 -4.43 -42.59 -22.82
C HIS A 446 -3.81 -43.02 -24.14
N HIS A 447 -2.89 -42.23 -24.70
CA HIS A 447 -2.22 -42.52 -25.95
C HIS A 447 -0.70 -42.65 -25.76
N THR A 448 -0.20 -43.87 -25.89
CA THR A 448 1.23 -44.18 -25.98
C THR A 448 1.56 -44.60 -27.40
N ASN A 449 2.62 -44.02 -27.99
CA ASN A 449 3.14 -44.23 -29.36
C ASN A 449 2.49 -45.39 -30.16
N GLY A 450 1.73 -45.05 -31.22
CA GLY A 450 1.09 -46.03 -32.11
C GLY A 450 -0.19 -45.49 -32.76
N GLU A 451 -1.04 -46.36 -33.32
CA GLU A 451 -2.42 -45.99 -33.67
C GLU A 451 -3.31 -45.99 -32.41
N LEU A 452 -4.28 -45.07 -32.32
CA LEU A 452 -5.23 -45.04 -31.20
C LEU A 452 -6.20 -46.24 -31.25
N SER A 453 -6.25 -47.02 -30.16
CA SER A 453 -7.27 -48.06 -29.96
C SER A 453 -8.63 -47.45 -29.59
N ASP A 454 -9.72 -48.14 -29.90
CA ASP A 454 -11.08 -47.67 -29.56
C ASP A 454 -11.29 -47.44 -28.05
N ALA A 455 -10.70 -48.29 -27.21
CA ALA A 455 -10.73 -48.12 -25.76
C ALA A 455 -10.03 -46.82 -25.31
N ALA A 456 -8.90 -46.47 -25.94
CA ALA A 456 -8.23 -45.20 -25.68
C ALA A 456 -9.05 -44.00 -26.18
N ARG A 457 -9.72 -44.12 -27.34
CA ARG A 457 -10.62 -43.07 -27.84
C ARG A 457 -11.77 -42.80 -26.86
N GLU A 458 -12.39 -43.87 -26.37
CA GLU A 458 -13.49 -43.78 -25.39
C GLU A 458 -13.02 -43.13 -24.08
N ALA A 459 -11.88 -43.55 -23.53
CA ALA A 459 -11.32 -42.99 -22.30
C ALA A 459 -11.00 -41.48 -22.43
N ILE A 460 -10.40 -41.07 -23.56
CA ILE A 460 -10.13 -39.65 -23.87
C ILE A 460 -11.43 -38.86 -23.90
N LEU A 461 -12.46 -39.36 -24.60
CA LEU A 461 -13.75 -38.68 -24.70
C LEU A 461 -14.42 -38.54 -23.33
N GLN A 462 -14.45 -39.61 -22.53
CA GLN A 462 -15.05 -39.58 -21.19
C GLN A 462 -14.36 -38.54 -20.29
N GLU A 463 -13.02 -38.55 -20.23
CA GLU A 463 -12.27 -37.57 -19.42
C GLU A 463 -12.44 -36.14 -19.96
N ALA A 464 -12.47 -35.97 -21.29
CA ALA A 464 -12.67 -34.67 -21.93
C ALA A 464 -14.07 -34.08 -21.63
N PHE A 465 -15.12 -34.89 -21.66
CA PHE A 465 -16.46 -34.45 -21.28
C PHE A 465 -16.55 -34.09 -19.80
N LEU A 466 -15.97 -34.90 -18.91
CA LEU A 466 -15.92 -34.59 -17.47
C LEU A 466 -15.19 -33.26 -17.19
N PHE A 467 -14.11 -32.98 -17.92
CA PHE A 467 -13.42 -31.70 -17.80
C PHE A 467 -14.29 -30.54 -18.32
N ALA A 468 -14.87 -30.67 -19.50
CA ALA A 468 -15.68 -29.60 -20.11
C ALA A 468 -16.95 -29.28 -19.28
N ASP A 469 -17.61 -30.30 -18.73
CA ASP A 469 -18.82 -30.15 -17.89
C ASP A 469 -18.54 -29.47 -16.54
N SER A 470 -17.28 -29.53 -16.08
CA SER A 470 -16.86 -28.85 -14.85
C SER A 470 -16.68 -27.33 -14.98
N LEU A 471 -16.79 -26.78 -16.19
CA LEU A 471 -16.49 -25.39 -16.50
C LEU A 471 -17.76 -24.56 -16.75
N ASP A 472 -17.68 -23.27 -16.45
CA ASP A 472 -18.76 -22.31 -16.67
C ASP A 472 -19.04 -22.08 -18.17
N GLU A 473 -20.30 -21.87 -18.53
CA GLU A 473 -20.81 -21.69 -19.90
C GLU A 473 -20.12 -20.53 -20.65
N GLN A 474 -19.63 -19.52 -19.91
CA GLN A 474 -18.85 -18.42 -20.49
C GLN A 474 -17.62 -18.88 -21.30
N TRP A 475 -17.09 -20.08 -21.02
CA TRP A 475 -15.92 -20.62 -21.70
C TRP A 475 -16.24 -21.46 -22.94
N SER A 476 -17.52 -21.64 -23.30
CA SER A 476 -17.98 -22.46 -24.42
C SER A 476 -17.23 -22.19 -25.74
N THR A 477 -17.06 -20.91 -26.10
CA THR A 477 -16.37 -20.51 -27.33
C THR A 477 -14.87 -20.85 -27.28
N ALA A 478 -14.22 -20.62 -26.14
CA ALA A 478 -12.80 -20.94 -25.94
C ALA A 478 -12.57 -22.45 -25.89
N LEU A 479 -13.47 -23.22 -25.28
CA LEU A 479 -13.46 -24.68 -25.29
C LEU A 479 -13.59 -25.23 -26.71
N ALA A 480 -14.55 -24.74 -27.49
CA ALA A 480 -14.71 -25.13 -28.89
C ALA A 480 -13.45 -24.84 -29.71
N THR A 481 -12.85 -23.68 -29.51
CA THR A 481 -11.68 -23.21 -30.28
C THR A 481 -10.39 -23.94 -29.92
N TYR A 482 -10.10 -24.12 -28.62
CA TYR A 482 -8.79 -24.58 -28.16
C TYR A 482 -8.79 -26.02 -27.65
N PHE A 483 -9.84 -26.44 -26.93
CA PHE A 483 -9.93 -27.77 -26.31
C PHE A 483 -10.41 -28.80 -27.33
N TRP A 484 -11.64 -28.62 -27.83
CA TRP A 484 -12.29 -29.60 -28.70
C TRP A 484 -11.64 -29.69 -30.07
N SER A 485 -11.09 -28.60 -30.60
CA SER A 485 -10.31 -28.63 -31.84
C SER A 485 -9.11 -29.58 -31.74
N GLU A 486 -8.38 -29.56 -30.63
CA GLU A 486 -7.21 -30.41 -30.43
C GLU A 486 -7.63 -31.88 -30.28
N ILE A 487 -8.67 -32.13 -29.48
CA ILE A 487 -9.26 -33.46 -29.30
C ILE A 487 -9.68 -34.05 -30.66
N LYS A 488 -10.47 -33.31 -31.46
CA LYS A 488 -10.92 -33.78 -32.79
C LYS A 488 -9.78 -34.11 -33.75
N GLN A 489 -8.70 -33.31 -33.74
CA GLN A 489 -7.56 -33.57 -34.61
C GLN A 489 -6.89 -34.91 -34.29
N THR A 490 -6.90 -35.35 -33.04
CA THR A 490 -6.28 -36.62 -32.64
C THR A 490 -7.20 -37.82 -32.79
N ILE A 491 -8.47 -37.72 -32.39
CA ILE A 491 -9.40 -38.86 -32.40
C ILE A 491 -10.22 -39.02 -33.70
N GLY A 492 -10.26 -38.00 -34.56
CA GLY A 492 -11.01 -38.02 -35.84
C GLY A 492 -12.42 -37.43 -35.74
N THR A 493 -13.29 -37.75 -36.71
CA THR A 493 -14.68 -37.24 -36.78
C THR A 493 -15.50 -37.73 -35.59
N ILE A 494 -15.92 -36.80 -34.75
CA ILE A 494 -16.78 -37.02 -33.59
C ILE A 494 -17.98 -36.10 -33.74
N GLU A 495 -19.19 -36.65 -33.66
CA GLU A 495 -20.39 -35.86 -33.40
C GLU A 495 -20.32 -35.32 -31.97
N ILE A 496 -19.98 -34.03 -31.82
CA ILE A 496 -20.14 -33.36 -30.53
C ILE A 496 -21.64 -33.26 -30.27
N PRO A 497 -22.14 -33.66 -29.08
CA PRO A 497 -23.52 -33.40 -28.68
C PRO A 497 -23.85 -31.91 -28.86
N GLU A 498 -24.91 -31.59 -29.62
CA GLU A 498 -25.32 -30.21 -29.97
C GLU A 498 -25.38 -29.26 -28.76
N LYS A 499 -25.63 -29.80 -27.57
CA LYS A 499 -25.71 -29.07 -26.30
C LYS A 499 -24.40 -28.39 -25.86
N LEU A 500 -23.25 -28.75 -26.44
CA LEU A 500 -21.92 -28.23 -26.10
C LEU A 500 -21.31 -27.35 -27.20
N LEU A 501 -22.02 -27.14 -28.30
CA LEU A 501 -21.63 -26.20 -29.36
C LEU A 501 -22.21 -24.80 -29.05
N PRO A 502 -21.46 -23.71 -29.24
CA PRO A 502 -22.01 -22.37 -29.08
C PRO A 502 -23.15 -22.17 -30.08
N VAL A 503 -24.32 -21.75 -29.59
CA VAL A 503 -25.46 -21.36 -30.44
C VAL A 503 -24.99 -20.21 -31.32
N ALA A 504 -24.76 -20.49 -32.60
CA ALA A 504 -24.53 -19.46 -33.59
C ALA A 504 -25.83 -18.64 -33.71
N ASN A 505 -25.83 -17.42 -33.18
CA ASN A 505 -26.85 -16.44 -33.52
C ASN A 505 -26.77 -16.18 -35.02
N ALA A 506 -27.67 -16.81 -35.77
CA ALA A 506 -27.91 -16.57 -37.17
C ALA A 506 -28.27 -15.10 -37.37
N THR A 507 -27.31 -14.30 -37.81
CA THR A 507 -27.61 -13.05 -38.53
C THR A 507 -27.53 -13.37 -40.02
N VAL A 508 -28.57 -14.03 -40.53
CA VAL A 508 -28.88 -13.99 -41.96
C VAL A 508 -29.88 -12.85 -42.14
N SER A 509 -29.44 -11.77 -42.79
CA SER A 509 -30.36 -10.94 -43.54
C SER A 509 -29.83 -10.83 -44.96
N LEU A 510 -30.40 -11.67 -45.83
CA LEU A 510 -30.23 -11.64 -47.27
C LEU A 510 -31.65 -11.55 -47.86
N LEU A 511 -32.05 -10.32 -48.21
CA LEU A 511 -33.15 -10.03 -49.12
C LEU A 511 -32.59 -9.11 -50.21
N GLN A 512 -32.06 -9.77 -51.25
CA GLN A 512 -32.40 -9.57 -52.67
C GLN A 512 -32.66 -8.15 -53.22
N LEU A 513 -31.75 -7.69 -54.10
CA LEU A 513 -31.89 -7.63 -55.58
C LEU A 513 -31.38 -6.32 -56.23
N LYS A 514 -30.44 -6.52 -57.17
CA LYS A 514 -30.22 -5.86 -58.48
C LYS A 514 -30.34 -4.33 -58.64
N GLU A 515 -29.25 -3.73 -59.13
CA GLU A 515 -29.09 -3.02 -60.42
C GLU A 515 -27.58 -2.69 -60.58
N ALA A 516 -26.84 -3.29 -61.51
CA ALA A 516 -26.67 -2.97 -62.94
C ALA A 516 -25.78 -1.74 -63.22
N GLY A 517 -24.72 -1.94 -64.03
CA GLY A 517 -23.88 -0.90 -64.67
C GLY A 517 -22.43 -0.89 -64.15
N GLU A 518 -21.52 -1.72 -64.67
CA GLU A 518 -20.69 -1.47 -65.88
C GLU A 518 -19.79 -0.22 -65.80
N ASN A 519 -18.50 -0.48 -65.60
CA ASN A 519 -17.33 -0.04 -66.40
C ASN A 519 -16.10 -0.11 -65.48
N SER A 520 -15.17 -1.06 -65.69
CA SER A 520 -14.01 -0.92 -66.61
C SER A 520 -13.23 0.38 -66.33
N GLU A 521 -11.92 0.39 -66.15
CA GLU A 521 -10.87 -0.58 -66.43
C GLU A 521 -9.59 -0.11 -65.70
N SER A 522 -8.79 -1.09 -65.27
CA SER A 522 -7.31 -1.13 -65.31
C SER A 522 -6.47 0.12 -64.94
N ASN A 523 -5.56 0.00 -63.97
CA ASN A 523 -4.21 -0.55 -64.17
C ASN A 523 -3.22 -0.10 -63.07
N GLY A 524 -2.32 -1.03 -62.72
CA GLY A 524 -0.90 -0.71 -62.61
C GLY A 524 -0.34 -0.40 -61.23
N SER A 525 0.03 -1.47 -60.52
CA SER A 525 1.31 -1.64 -59.80
C SER A 525 2.29 -0.44 -59.77
N ASN A 526 2.73 -0.05 -58.57
CA ASN A 526 4.16 -0.17 -58.25
C ASN A 526 4.50 0.00 -56.77
N ALA A 527 5.59 -0.66 -56.43
CA ALA A 527 6.13 -0.92 -55.12
C ALA A 527 6.83 0.28 -54.43
N SER A 528 6.84 0.16 -53.09
CA SER A 528 7.95 0.43 -52.16
C SER A 528 8.50 1.86 -51.94
N VAL A 529 8.87 2.04 -50.66
CA VAL A 529 9.89 2.96 -50.09
C VAL A 529 9.38 4.25 -49.43
N LYS A 530 9.35 4.14 -48.08
CA LYS A 530 9.85 5.06 -47.04
C LYS A 530 9.33 6.51 -46.90
N GLU A 531 8.89 6.73 -45.67
CA GLU A 531 9.30 7.79 -44.73
C GLU A 531 9.00 9.27 -45.04
N ARG A 532 8.29 9.83 -44.05
CA ARG A 532 8.53 11.13 -43.39
C ARG A 532 8.32 12.42 -44.18
N GLU A 533 7.51 13.25 -43.51
CA GLU A 533 7.53 14.72 -43.48
C GLU A 533 6.86 15.51 -44.60
N LYS A 534 5.67 16.01 -44.27
CA LYS A 534 5.22 17.43 -44.26
C LYS A 534 3.73 17.37 -43.93
N SER A 535 3.16 18.09 -42.98
CA SER A 535 3.25 19.53 -42.72
C SER A 535 2.51 19.78 -41.39
N GLN A 536 3.11 20.38 -40.37
CA GLN A 536 3.11 21.84 -40.19
C GLN A 536 1.87 22.55 -40.77
N SER A 537 0.71 22.34 -40.14
CA SER A 537 -0.21 23.43 -39.83
C SER A 537 -1.08 23.02 -38.65
N ARG A 538 -1.40 23.98 -37.76
CA ARG A 538 -2.15 23.85 -36.49
C ARG A 538 -1.33 23.58 -35.24
N ARG A 539 -0.22 24.31 -35.09
CA ARG A 539 0.08 24.96 -33.81
C ARG A 539 -0.79 26.20 -33.73
N ASP A 540 -1.93 26.08 -33.06
CA ASP A 540 -2.58 27.10 -32.24
C ASP A 540 -4.02 26.68 -31.95
N ARG A 541 -4.35 26.69 -30.66
CA ARG A 541 -5.61 26.30 -30.00
C ARG A 541 -5.71 24.83 -29.61
N ASN A 542 -5.15 24.51 -28.44
CA ASN A 542 -5.82 23.76 -27.36
C ASN A 542 -4.87 23.58 -26.16
N LEU A 543 -4.38 24.70 -25.63
CA LEU A 543 -3.90 24.79 -24.25
C LEU A 543 -4.92 25.65 -23.52
N GLU A 544 -5.87 25.00 -22.84
CA GLU A 544 -6.51 25.46 -21.59
C GLU A 544 -7.58 24.43 -21.17
N GLN A 545 -7.11 23.31 -20.64
CA GLN A 545 -7.87 22.53 -19.65
C GLN A 545 -6.88 22.17 -18.55
N ASN A 546 -6.65 23.13 -17.65
CA ASN A 546 -5.82 22.95 -16.46
C ASN A 546 -6.70 22.26 -15.40
N GLU A 547 -7.02 20.98 -15.59
CA GLU A 547 -7.72 20.16 -14.60
C GLU A 547 -6.71 19.55 -13.62
N TRP A 548 -6.29 20.34 -12.64
CA TRP A 548 -5.58 19.81 -11.46
C TRP A 548 -6.54 19.01 -10.58
N ASP A 549 -6.57 17.68 -10.75
CA ASP A 549 -7.33 16.75 -9.90
C ASP A 549 -6.55 16.44 -8.61
N ALA A 550 -6.59 17.33 -7.64
CA ALA A 550 -5.94 17.14 -6.34
C ALA A 550 -6.65 16.03 -5.51
N PRO A 551 -5.92 15.15 -4.82
CA PRO A 551 -6.53 14.17 -3.90
C PRO A 551 -7.41 14.87 -2.85
N ILE A 552 -8.58 14.30 -2.55
CA ILE A 552 -9.54 14.86 -1.59
C ILE A 552 -9.63 14.00 -0.32
N VAL A 553 -10.13 14.60 0.76
CA VAL A 553 -10.39 13.90 2.02
C VAL A 553 -11.78 13.29 2.00
N ARG A 554 -11.88 12.04 2.44
CA ARG A 554 -13.16 11.39 2.76
C ARG A 554 -12.98 10.47 3.95
N ASN A 555 -13.83 10.63 4.97
CA ASN A 555 -13.82 9.83 6.20
C ASN A 555 -12.42 9.78 6.88
N GLY A 556 -11.62 10.84 6.81
CA GLY A 556 -10.26 10.86 7.37
C GLY A 556 -9.19 10.14 6.54
N GLU A 557 -9.49 9.78 5.29
CA GLU A 557 -8.55 9.22 4.31
C GLU A 557 -8.39 10.18 3.13
N ILE A 558 -7.17 10.31 2.60
CA ILE A 558 -6.93 11.05 1.37
C ILE A 558 -7.00 10.09 0.19
N GLY A 559 -7.73 10.46 -0.86
CA GLY A 559 -7.90 9.57 -2.00
C GLY A 559 -8.44 10.26 -3.24
N LYS A 560 -8.77 9.43 -4.23
CA LYS A 560 -9.34 9.88 -5.50
C LYS A 560 -10.59 9.12 -5.87
N TRP A 561 -11.39 9.76 -6.69
CA TRP A 561 -12.49 9.12 -7.38
C TRP A 561 -11.98 8.39 -8.62
N TYR A 562 -12.39 7.14 -8.78
CA TYR A 562 -12.22 6.43 -10.04
C TYR A 562 -13.58 5.91 -10.52
N LYS A 563 -13.75 5.81 -11.84
CA LYS A 563 -14.97 5.29 -12.46
C LYS A 563 -14.74 3.81 -12.77
N ASP A 564 -15.62 2.95 -12.28
CA ASP A 564 -15.66 1.50 -12.55
C ASP A 564 -16.97 1.16 -13.31
N THR A 565 -17.14 -0.11 -13.72
CA THR A 565 -18.36 -0.60 -14.41
C THR A 565 -19.64 -0.34 -13.59
N ASP A 566 -19.53 -0.29 -12.27
CA ASP A 566 -20.63 -0.04 -11.32
C ASP A 566 -20.72 1.43 -10.84
N GLY A 567 -19.99 2.35 -11.48
CA GLY A 567 -20.01 3.79 -11.15
C GLY A 567 -18.75 4.32 -10.45
N PHE A 568 -18.84 5.54 -9.90
CA PHE A 568 -17.71 6.19 -9.22
C PHE A 568 -17.46 5.56 -7.83
N LYS A 569 -16.21 5.17 -7.59
CA LYS A 569 -15.74 4.61 -6.32
C LYS A 569 -14.61 5.51 -5.80
N PHE A 570 -14.71 5.96 -4.56
CA PHE A 570 -13.58 6.56 -3.84
C PHE A 570 -12.57 5.47 -3.50
N LYS A 571 -11.31 5.68 -3.90
CA LYS A 571 -10.16 4.85 -3.57
C LYS A 571 -9.28 5.64 -2.58
N PRO A 572 -9.18 5.20 -1.31
CA PRO A 572 -8.21 5.78 -0.41
C PRO A 572 -6.80 5.50 -0.94
N LEU A 573 -6.03 6.57 -1.05
CA LEU A 573 -4.61 6.54 -1.37
C LEU A 573 -3.78 6.62 -0.09
N THR A 574 -4.34 7.11 1.01
CA THR A 574 -3.71 7.06 2.34
C THR A 574 -4.69 6.49 3.38
N ASN A 575 -4.17 5.94 4.48
CA ASN A 575 -4.98 5.58 5.66
C ASN A 575 -5.05 6.71 6.72
N PHE A 576 -4.60 7.91 6.34
CA PHE A 576 -4.51 9.09 7.20
C PHE A 576 -4.84 10.35 6.42
N ASP A 577 -5.25 11.39 7.13
CA ASP A 577 -5.29 12.76 6.64
C ASP A 577 -4.24 13.60 7.36
N PHE A 578 -3.84 14.71 6.73
CA PHE A 578 -3.05 15.73 7.42
C PHE A 578 -3.43 17.14 6.99
N ILE A 579 -3.26 18.07 7.92
CA ILE A 579 -3.41 19.51 7.67
C ILE A 579 -2.10 20.21 7.97
N VAL A 580 -1.82 21.28 7.22
CA VAL A 580 -0.70 22.18 7.52
C VAL A 580 -1.15 23.19 8.58
N THR A 581 -0.41 23.26 9.67
CA THR A 581 -0.67 24.18 10.79
C THR A 581 0.35 25.31 10.88
N ALA A 582 1.52 25.16 10.26
CA ALA A 582 2.50 26.23 10.11
C ALA A 582 3.39 26.03 8.88
N GLU A 583 3.80 27.13 8.26
CA GLU A 583 4.83 27.16 7.22
C GLU A 583 6.16 27.63 7.82
N LEU A 584 7.24 26.91 7.56
CA LEU A 584 8.57 27.21 8.09
C LEU A 584 9.46 27.86 7.05
N LYS A 585 10.09 28.97 7.45
CA LYS A 585 11.17 29.59 6.68
C LYS A 585 12.50 28.89 6.97
N ALA A 586 13.29 28.68 5.93
CA ALA A 586 14.68 28.28 6.09
C ALA A 586 15.45 29.38 6.85
N PRO A 587 16.25 29.04 7.87
CA PRO A 587 17.27 29.95 8.40
C PRO A 587 18.20 30.39 7.27
N SER A 588 18.70 31.62 7.35
CA SER A 588 19.47 32.29 6.28
C SER A 588 20.75 31.53 5.86
N GLU A 589 21.19 30.54 6.63
CA GLU A 589 22.48 29.84 6.47
C GLU A 589 22.41 28.31 6.72
N SER A 590 21.21 27.69 6.79
CA SER A 590 21.10 26.25 7.14
C SER A 590 20.83 25.30 5.96
N ASP A 591 21.47 24.11 6.01
CA ASP A 591 21.27 22.99 5.07
C ASP A 591 19.91 22.26 5.25
N ILE A 592 19.11 22.68 6.24
CA ILE A 592 17.90 21.97 6.66
C ILE A 592 16.69 22.36 5.77
N GLY A 593 16.74 23.52 5.13
CA GLY A 593 15.69 24.06 4.25
C GLY A 593 14.44 24.50 5.01
N GLY A 594 13.43 24.98 4.26
CA GLY A 594 12.10 25.27 4.80
C GLY A 594 11.30 24.00 5.09
N GLY A 595 10.04 24.14 5.50
CA GLY A 595 9.20 23.00 5.84
C GLY A 595 7.80 23.36 6.30
N TYR A 596 7.11 22.37 6.87
CA TYR A 596 5.73 22.46 7.31
C TYR A 596 5.58 21.77 8.67
N LEU A 597 4.87 22.42 9.59
CA LEU A 597 4.29 21.72 10.73
C LEU A 597 2.94 21.17 10.28
N ILE A 598 2.74 19.86 10.46
CA ILE A 598 1.50 19.19 10.07
C ILE A 598 0.86 18.48 11.26
N LYS A 599 -0.47 18.50 11.33
CA LYS A 599 -1.24 17.60 12.19
C LYS A 599 -1.73 16.44 11.36
N VAL A 600 -1.37 15.22 11.78
CA VAL A 600 -1.69 13.97 11.10
C VAL A 600 -2.69 13.19 11.95
N LYS A 601 -3.73 12.66 11.30
CA LYS A 601 -4.76 11.85 11.94
C LYS A 601 -5.16 10.67 11.07
N ARG A 602 -5.19 9.46 11.63
CA ARG A 602 -5.83 8.32 10.96
C ARG A 602 -7.34 8.33 11.21
N VAL A 603 -8.10 7.69 10.32
CA VAL A 603 -9.56 7.55 10.39
C VAL A 603 -10.07 7.16 11.78
N PHE A 604 -9.34 6.27 12.43
CA PHE A 604 -9.74 5.62 13.68
C PHE A 604 -8.99 6.13 14.91
N ASP A 605 -8.07 7.10 14.75
CA ASP A 605 -7.39 7.70 15.89
C ASP A 605 -8.30 8.73 16.56
N THR A 606 -8.30 8.73 17.89
CA THR A 606 -9.05 9.71 18.69
C THR A 606 -8.35 11.07 18.73
N GLU A 607 -7.02 11.09 18.66
CA GLU A 607 -6.18 12.28 18.76
C GLU A 607 -5.34 12.49 17.50
N GLU A 608 -4.95 13.75 17.25
CA GLU A 608 -4.07 14.14 16.15
C GLU A 608 -2.64 14.22 16.65
N LYS A 609 -1.67 13.78 15.83
CA LYS A 609 -0.25 13.89 16.13
C LYS A 609 0.38 14.99 15.30
N GLU A 610 1.09 15.91 15.95
CA GLU A 610 1.81 16.98 15.27
C GLU A 610 3.23 16.52 14.88
N ILE A 611 3.62 16.78 13.64
CA ILE A 611 4.87 16.32 13.04
C ILE A 611 5.48 17.45 12.22
N LEU A 612 6.80 17.61 12.35
CA LEU A 612 7.59 18.51 11.52
C LEU A 612 8.03 17.81 10.22
N LEU A 613 7.72 18.36 9.05
CA LEU A 613 8.21 17.87 7.76
C LEU A 613 9.06 18.93 7.05
N PHE A 614 10.26 18.57 6.61
CA PHE A 614 11.11 19.47 5.84
C PHE A 614 10.78 19.38 4.34
N CYS A 615 10.99 20.46 3.59
CA CYS A 615 10.72 20.49 2.14
C CYS A 615 11.42 19.35 1.40
N ARG A 616 12.66 19.00 1.79
CA ARG A 616 13.43 17.88 1.20
C ARG A 616 12.75 16.53 1.38
N GLU A 617 12.04 16.33 2.49
CA GLU A 617 11.29 15.11 2.78
C GLU A 617 9.97 15.07 2.00
N CYS A 618 9.48 16.22 1.51
CA CYS A 618 8.29 16.31 0.69
C CYS A 618 8.57 16.19 -0.82
N LEU A 619 9.85 16.06 -1.23
CA LEU A 619 10.24 16.06 -2.64
C LEU A 619 9.86 14.78 -3.36
N THR A 620 9.89 13.63 -2.69
CA THR A 620 9.47 12.36 -3.28
C THR A 620 8.47 11.65 -2.40
N VAL A 621 7.58 10.85 -3.01
CA VAL A 621 6.65 10.00 -2.24
C VAL A 621 7.39 9.08 -1.27
N LYS A 622 8.55 8.55 -1.68
CA LYS A 622 9.37 7.67 -0.85
C LYS A 622 9.87 8.41 0.39
N ASP A 623 10.45 9.59 0.22
CA ASP A 623 11.00 10.38 1.32
C ASP A 623 9.90 10.86 2.25
N PHE A 624 8.75 11.27 1.69
CA PHE A 624 7.60 11.73 2.45
C PHE A 624 7.03 10.61 3.31
N THR A 625 6.81 9.44 2.70
CA THR A 625 6.28 8.27 3.39
C THR A 625 7.25 7.76 4.45
N SER A 626 8.55 7.77 4.16
CA SER A 626 9.57 7.39 5.14
C SER A 626 9.61 8.37 6.32
N ALA A 627 9.63 9.68 6.05
CA ALA A 627 9.67 10.72 7.07
C ALA A 627 8.42 10.70 7.94
N ILE A 628 7.23 10.60 7.34
CA ILE A 628 5.98 10.59 8.10
C ILE A 628 5.86 9.32 8.94
N ASN A 629 6.24 8.15 8.43
CA ASN A 629 6.22 6.89 9.20
C ASN A 629 7.19 6.95 10.38
N LYS A 630 8.42 7.43 10.14
CA LYS A 630 9.43 7.57 11.18
C LYS A 630 8.97 8.51 12.29
N LYS A 631 8.41 9.67 11.96
CA LYS A 631 8.00 10.69 12.93
C LYS A 631 6.66 10.38 13.59
N PHE A 632 5.75 9.73 12.87
CA PHE A 632 4.48 9.26 13.42
C PHE A 632 4.69 8.06 14.36
N GLY A 633 5.69 7.22 14.09
CA GLY A 633 6.05 6.06 14.91
C GLY A 633 5.23 4.80 14.60
N LEU A 634 4.35 4.86 13.60
CA LEU A 634 3.61 3.72 13.07
C LEU A 634 3.60 3.80 11.54
N HIS A 635 3.36 2.66 10.91
CA HIS A 635 3.19 2.61 9.46
C HIS A 635 1.90 3.33 9.05
N LEU A 636 2.07 4.43 8.33
CA LEU A 636 1.06 5.13 7.58
C LEU A 636 1.19 4.73 6.11
N SER A 637 0.10 4.21 5.55
CA SER A 637 0.10 3.81 4.15
C SER A 637 -0.09 5.04 3.28
N CYS A 638 0.81 5.25 2.32
CA CYS A 638 0.74 6.33 1.36
C CYS A 638 0.96 5.77 -0.05
N ARG A 639 -0.07 5.90 -0.88
CA ARG A 639 -0.16 5.41 -2.27
C ARG A 639 -0.32 6.57 -3.25
N LEU A 640 -0.03 7.79 -2.80
CA LEU A 640 0.02 8.96 -3.66
C LEU A 640 1.14 8.75 -4.67
N ASN A 641 0.93 9.14 -5.92
CA ASN A 641 2.02 9.32 -6.87
C ASN A 641 2.68 10.70 -6.66
N GLN A 642 3.75 10.96 -7.42
CA GLN A 642 4.54 12.18 -7.27
C GLN A 642 3.70 13.45 -7.47
N ASP A 643 2.94 13.52 -8.55
CA ASP A 643 2.11 14.68 -8.89
C ASP A 643 0.99 14.89 -7.85
N GLN A 644 0.42 13.80 -7.35
CA GLN A 644 -0.62 13.82 -6.32
C GLN A 644 -0.10 14.33 -4.98
N LEU A 645 1.11 13.95 -4.59
CA LEU A 645 1.73 14.45 -3.37
C LEU A 645 1.97 15.96 -3.48
N VAL A 646 2.54 16.41 -4.60
CA VAL A 646 2.76 17.84 -4.86
C VAL A 646 1.45 18.61 -4.85
N ALA A 647 0.40 18.09 -5.50
CA ALA A 647 -0.95 18.68 -5.50
C ALA A 647 -1.54 18.81 -4.11
N LEU A 648 -1.42 17.75 -3.33
CA LEU A 648 -1.97 17.70 -2.00
C LEU A 648 -1.25 18.71 -1.10
N ILE A 649 0.08 18.73 -1.10
CA ILE A 649 0.85 19.67 -0.28
C ILE A 649 0.51 21.10 -0.68
N ASP A 650 0.51 21.44 -1.97
CA ASP A 650 0.14 22.78 -2.44
C ASP A 650 -1.29 23.17 -2.01
N SER A 651 -2.25 22.25 -2.14
CA SER A 651 -3.62 22.45 -1.66
C SER A 651 -3.69 22.71 -0.14
N ARG A 652 -2.97 21.94 0.67
CA ARG A 652 -2.94 22.12 2.14
C ARG A 652 -2.23 23.40 2.56
N VAL A 653 -1.18 23.79 1.86
CA VAL A 653 -0.47 25.06 2.09
C VAL A 653 -1.37 26.25 1.70
N LYS A 654 -2.10 26.17 0.57
CA LYS A 654 -3.09 27.18 0.19
C LYS A 654 -4.21 27.29 1.23
N ASP A 655 -4.76 26.17 1.68
CA ASP A 655 -5.78 26.14 2.74
C ASP A 655 -5.27 26.76 4.05
N TYR A 656 -4.01 26.49 4.42
CA TYR A 656 -3.36 27.14 5.56
C TYR A 656 -3.27 28.67 5.40
N ARG A 657 -2.85 29.15 4.22
CA ARG A 657 -2.68 30.59 3.93
C ARG A 657 -4.00 31.36 3.82
N ILE A 658 -5.06 30.72 3.33
CA ILE A 658 -6.35 31.37 3.06
C ILE A 658 -7.32 31.23 4.23
N ASN A 659 -7.44 30.02 4.79
CA ASN A 659 -8.51 29.68 5.75
C ASN A 659 -8.01 29.53 7.20
N ARG A 660 -6.69 29.64 7.46
CA ARG A 660 -6.10 29.55 8.81
C ARG A 660 -5.21 30.77 9.11
N SER A 661 -4.17 30.61 9.93
CA SER A 661 -3.35 31.75 10.39
C SER A 661 -2.49 32.36 9.30
N GLY A 662 -2.06 31.58 8.29
CA GLY A 662 -1.20 32.02 7.19
C GLY A 662 0.15 32.61 7.63
N LYS A 663 0.53 32.44 8.90
CA LYS A 663 1.77 32.95 9.48
C LYS A 663 2.97 32.12 9.03
N THR A 664 4.12 32.75 8.89
CA THR A 664 5.39 32.04 8.67
C THR A 664 6.17 32.00 9.97
N TYR A 665 6.74 30.84 10.26
CA TYR A 665 7.49 30.56 11.48
C TYR A 665 8.95 30.24 11.15
N GLN A 666 9.82 30.43 12.13
CA GLN A 666 11.20 29.98 12.07
C GLN A 666 11.35 28.71 12.91
N CYS A 667 12.10 27.74 12.39
CA CYS A 667 12.40 26.51 13.12
C CYS A 667 13.75 26.67 13.81
N ILE A 668 13.82 26.31 15.09
CA ILE A 668 15.09 26.36 15.82
C ILE A 668 16.10 25.36 15.24
N ASP A 669 17.37 25.72 15.23
CA ASP A 669 18.48 24.83 14.86
C ASP A 669 19.25 24.31 16.09
N ARG A 670 19.07 24.95 17.25
CA ARG A 670 19.60 24.57 18.57
C ARG A 670 18.66 25.03 19.69
N TRP A 671 18.75 24.34 20.83
CA TRP A 671 17.98 24.69 22.03
C TRP A 671 18.57 25.95 22.68
N GLY A 672 17.70 26.77 23.28
CA GLY A 672 18.12 27.98 24.00
C GLY A 672 17.67 29.27 23.32
N GLN A 673 18.48 30.32 23.49
CA GLN A 673 18.19 31.66 23.00
C GLN A 673 18.43 31.76 21.48
N GLN A 674 17.42 32.26 20.79
CA GLN A 674 17.43 32.53 19.36
C GLN A 674 17.98 33.94 19.07
N GLU A 675 18.28 34.26 17.81
CA GLU A 675 18.88 35.53 17.40
C GLU A 675 18.11 36.79 17.84
N ASP A 676 16.78 36.71 17.96
CA ASP A 676 15.91 37.81 18.40
C ASP A 676 15.81 37.93 19.93
N GLY A 677 16.53 37.06 20.66
CA GLY A 677 16.53 36.98 22.10
C GLY A 677 15.45 36.06 22.70
N THR A 678 14.54 35.51 21.90
CA THR A 678 13.53 34.54 22.33
C THR A 678 14.20 33.24 22.77
N TRP A 679 13.78 32.70 23.90
CA TRP A 679 14.20 31.39 24.38
C TRP A 679 13.21 30.33 23.94
N VAL A 680 13.70 29.22 23.37
CA VAL A 680 12.86 28.14 22.87
C VAL A 680 13.39 26.79 23.35
N PHE A 681 12.52 26.04 24.03
CA PHE A 681 12.75 24.69 24.55
C PHE A 681 11.61 23.74 24.10
N ALA A 682 11.68 22.48 24.51
CA ALA A 682 10.76 21.44 24.06
C ALA A 682 9.28 21.69 24.41
N ASP A 683 9.02 22.26 25.59
CA ASP A 683 7.68 22.47 26.15
C ASP A 683 7.43 23.92 26.62
N SER A 684 8.41 24.82 26.42
CA SER A 684 8.39 26.17 26.97
C SER A 684 9.12 27.17 26.07
N GLN A 685 8.61 28.39 26.02
CA GLN A 685 9.24 29.52 25.32
C GLN A 685 9.17 30.79 26.17
N PHE A 686 10.19 31.65 26.05
CA PHE A 686 10.27 32.91 26.78
C PHE A 686 10.71 34.04 25.87
N LYS A 687 10.24 35.26 26.14
CA LYS A 687 10.75 36.47 25.49
C LYS A 687 12.16 36.78 25.99
N ALA A 688 12.84 37.71 25.32
CA ALA A 688 14.18 38.16 25.72
C ALA A 688 14.25 38.69 27.18
N ASP A 689 13.12 39.17 27.72
CA ASP A 689 12.99 39.65 29.10
C ASP A 689 12.67 38.55 30.13
N GLY A 690 12.56 37.29 29.69
CA GLY A 690 12.26 36.12 30.53
C GLY A 690 10.77 35.86 30.76
N ASN A 691 9.86 36.69 30.22
CA ASN A 691 8.42 36.43 30.33
C ASN A 691 8.01 35.24 29.47
N PRO A 692 7.13 34.33 29.96
CA PRO A 692 6.62 33.22 29.17
C PRO A 692 5.94 33.71 27.87
N THR A 693 6.13 32.96 26.80
CA THR A 693 5.46 33.17 25.51
C THR A 693 5.11 31.82 24.89
N ASN A 694 4.52 31.84 23.70
CA ASN A 694 4.13 30.66 22.96
C ASN A 694 4.53 30.81 21.49
N GLN A 695 4.45 29.71 20.74
CA GLN A 695 4.84 29.68 19.33
C GLN A 695 4.07 30.67 18.45
N GLU A 696 2.81 31.00 18.75
CA GLU A 696 2.01 31.93 17.93
C GLU A 696 2.44 33.40 18.09
N GLU A 697 2.99 33.74 19.24
CA GLU A 697 3.54 35.06 19.57
C GLU A 697 5.01 35.19 19.14
N SER A 698 5.83 34.19 19.44
CA SER A 698 7.26 34.20 19.14
C SER A 698 7.59 33.94 17.68
N LEU A 699 6.68 33.27 16.96
CA LEU A 699 6.89 32.73 15.61
C LEU A 699 8.03 31.70 15.52
N TRP A 700 8.48 31.16 16.66
CA TRP A 700 9.49 30.09 16.71
C TRP A 700 8.86 28.72 17.00
N ILE A 701 9.26 27.73 16.21
CA ILE A 701 8.84 26.34 16.34
C ILE A 701 10.01 25.49 16.83
N TYR A 702 9.73 24.71 17.89
CA TYR A 702 10.65 23.72 18.42
C TYR A 702 10.85 22.56 17.44
N ASN A 703 12.11 22.12 17.28
CA ASN A 703 12.46 20.95 16.48
C ASN A 703 12.77 19.75 17.39
N PRO A 704 11.89 18.72 17.46
CA PRO A 704 12.08 17.56 18.34
C PRO A 704 13.22 16.64 17.91
N MET A 705 13.80 16.83 16.72
CA MET A 705 14.96 16.05 16.25
C MET A 705 16.30 16.62 16.70
N LEU A 706 16.31 17.80 17.32
CA LEU A 706 17.50 18.35 17.95
C LEU A 706 17.78 17.60 19.26
N GLY A 707 19.05 17.45 19.65
CA GLY A 707 19.39 16.90 20.97
C GLY A 707 19.33 15.37 21.12
N VAL A 708 19.30 14.60 20.02
CA VAL A 708 19.39 13.11 20.08
C VAL A 708 20.67 12.64 20.80
N THR A 709 21.74 13.43 20.76
CA THR A 709 23.01 13.17 21.48
C THR A 709 23.14 13.97 22.78
N ASP A 710 22.56 15.16 22.84
CA ASP A 710 22.69 16.13 23.93
C ASP A 710 21.29 16.51 24.44
N HIS A 711 20.71 15.65 25.27
CA HIS A 711 19.40 15.90 25.86
C HIS A 711 19.50 16.92 27.01
N ILE A 712 19.06 18.15 26.78
CA ILE A 712 18.93 19.23 27.79
C ILE A 712 17.49 19.30 28.35
N GLU A 713 17.28 18.92 29.61
CA GLU A 713 15.92 19.00 30.20
C GLU A 713 15.39 20.46 30.18
N PRO A 714 14.13 20.69 29.76
CA PRO A 714 13.58 22.03 29.74
C PRO A 714 13.54 22.67 31.14
N PRO A 715 13.84 23.98 31.24
CA PRO A 715 13.80 24.68 32.51
C PRO A 715 12.38 24.84 33.06
N LYS A 716 12.20 24.71 34.38
CA LYS A 716 10.93 25.02 35.07
C LYS A 716 10.95 26.40 35.69
N ILE A 717 9.81 27.09 35.62
CA ILE A 717 9.61 28.41 36.26
C ILE A 717 9.39 28.23 37.75
N LEU A 718 10.27 28.82 38.57
CA LEU A 718 10.12 28.91 40.01
C LEU A 718 9.97 30.37 40.47
N PRO A 719 9.29 30.63 41.61
CA PRO A 719 9.18 31.98 42.16
C PRO A 719 10.56 32.57 42.50
N PRO A 720 10.71 33.91 42.47
CA PRO A 720 11.97 34.58 42.77
C PRO A 720 12.45 34.26 44.19
N ASN A 721 13.71 33.83 44.28
CA ASN A 721 14.38 33.55 45.53
C ASN A 721 15.85 34.05 45.45
N PRO A 722 16.18 35.17 46.13
CA PRO A 722 17.52 35.75 46.12
C PRO A 722 18.63 34.81 46.65
N ALA A 723 18.26 33.77 47.42
CA ALA A 723 19.22 32.81 47.97
C ALA A 723 19.49 31.61 47.03
N SER A 724 18.77 31.46 45.92
CA SER A 724 18.83 30.24 45.09
C SER A 724 20.20 29.95 44.50
N LEU A 725 20.91 30.94 43.94
CA LEU A 725 22.25 30.71 43.40
C LEU A 725 23.24 30.33 44.49
N ARG A 726 23.18 31.01 45.64
CA ARG A 726 24.03 30.67 46.78
C ARG A 726 23.79 29.23 47.23
N ASN A 727 22.52 28.83 47.36
CA ASN A 727 22.15 27.48 47.75
C ASN A 727 22.62 26.43 46.73
N LEU A 728 22.53 26.74 45.43
CA LEU A 728 23.01 25.87 44.35
C LEU A 728 24.52 25.69 44.41
N LEU A 729 25.28 26.80 44.51
CA LEU A 729 26.74 26.77 44.61
C LEU A 729 27.20 26.03 45.87
N ASP A 730 26.55 26.26 47.02
CA ASP A 730 26.83 25.56 48.28
C ASP A 730 26.57 24.05 48.16
N ALA A 731 25.50 23.66 47.44
CA ALA A 731 25.17 22.26 47.19
C ALA A 731 26.16 21.60 46.21
N GLN A 732 26.48 22.27 45.11
CA GLN A 732 27.48 21.82 44.14
C GLN A 732 28.86 21.68 44.79
N GLN A 733 29.27 22.63 45.65
CA GLN A 733 30.55 22.57 46.36
C GLN A 733 30.60 21.37 47.30
N LYS A 734 29.53 21.12 48.07
CA LYS A 734 29.43 19.93 48.95
C LYS A 734 29.45 18.62 48.17
N PHE A 735 28.82 18.57 46.99
CA PHE A 735 28.74 17.36 46.17
C PHE A 735 30.04 17.08 45.39
N ALA A 736 30.64 18.12 44.82
CA ALA A 736 31.82 18.02 43.96
C ALA A 736 33.12 17.89 44.76
N GLY A 737 33.18 18.44 45.98
CA GLY A 737 34.39 18.50 46.79
C GLY A 737 35.49 19.23 46.04
N ASP A 738 36.68 18.63 45.97
CA ASP A 738 37.85 19.18 45.27
C ASP A 738 37.63 19.41 43.76
N ASN A 739 36.59 18.80 43.18
CA ASN A 739 36.25 18.94 41.75
C ASN A 739 35.28 20.10 41.47
N PHE A 740 34.97 20.95 42.45
CA PHE A 740 34.00 22.04 42.30
C PHE A 740 34.32 22.99 41.14
N ILE A 741 35.61 23.23 40.86
CA ILE A 741 36.02 24.08 39.73
C ILE A 741 35.56 23.52 38.37
N TYR A 742 35.51 22.20 38.22
CA TYR A 742 35.03 21.56 36.99
C TYR A 742 33.50 21.66 36.86
N PHE A 743 32.76 21.72 37.98
CA PHE A 743 31.33 22.00 37.97
C PHE A 743 31.08 23.43 37.48
N LEU A 744 31.81 24.42 37.98
CA LEU A 744 31.70 25.81 37.51
C LEU A 744 32.05 25.96 36.02
N LEU A 745 33.03 25.19 35.53
CA LEU A 745 33.34 25.15 34.10
C LEU A 745 32.19 24.57 33.28
N CYS A 746 31.58 23.48 33.73
CA CYS A 746 30.38 22.91 33.09
C CYS A 746 29.20 23.89 33.11
N ASP A 747 29.00 24.60 34.22
CA ASP A 747 27.97 25.62 34.39
C ASP A 747 28.09 26.73 33.33
N GLY A 748 29.28 27.31 33.22
CA GLY A 748 29.56 28.32 32.20
C GLY A 748 29.40 27.80 30.77
N TYR A 749 29.76 26.54 30.53
CA TYR A 749 29.68 25.95 29.20
C TYR A 749 28.25 25.65 28.76
N VAL A 750 27.40 25.17 29.66
CA VAL A 750 25.96 24.95 29.41
C VAL A 750 25.27 26.28 29.16
N ALA A 751 25.56 27.30 29.96
CA ALA A 751 25.03 28.64 29.74
C ALA A 751 25.46 29.18 28.37
N ALA A 752 26.74 29.08 28.02
CA ALA A 752 27.25 29.50 26.72
C ALA A 752 26.63 28.70 25.55
N SER A 753 26.41 27.40 25.72
CA SER A 753 25.77 26.54 24.71
C SER A 753 24.32 26.93 24.42
N LEU A 754 23.61 27.49 25.41
CA LEU A 754 22.24 27.98 25.22
C LEU A 754 22.21 29.40 24.65
N HIS A 755 23.34 30.10 24.64
CA HIS A 755 23.57 31.34 23.91
C HIS A 755 24.34 31.11 22.60
N PHE A 756 24.42 29.87 22.11
CA PHE A 756 25.28 29.47 20.99
C PHE A 756 25.13 30.36 19.76
N GLN A 757 23.91 30.66 19.32
CA GLN A 757 23.68 31.48 18.13
C GLN A 757 24.25 32.89 18.30
N LYS A 758 24.06 33.49 19.49
CA LYS A 758 24.62 34.81 19.83
C LYS A 758 26.15 34.77 19.80
N ILE A 759 26.77 33.77 20.41
CA ILE A 759 28.23 33.62 20.43
C ILE A 759 28.77 33.38 19.02
N MET A 760 28.15 32.49 18.23
CA MET A 760 28.57 32.24 16.86
C MET A 760 28.45 33.48 15.97
N LYS A 761 27.43 34.33 16.19
CA LYS A 761 27.29 35.59 15.45
C LYS A 761 28.44 36.56 15.75
N GLU A 762 28.82 36.70 17.02
CA GLU A 762 29.84 37.64 17.48
C GLU A 762 31.27 37.11 17.25
N GLU A 763 31.53 35.88 17.67
CA GLU A 763 32.88 35.27 17.73
C GLU A 763 33.18 34.35 16.54
N GLN A 764 32.17 33.97 15.75
CA GLN A 764 32.29 33.03 14.61
C GLN A 764 32.86 31.64 14.96
N PHE A 765 33.05 31.37 16.25
CA PHE A 765 33.57 30.11 16.77
C PHE A 765 33.06 29.87 18.19
N PHE A 766 32.56 28.67 18.43
CA PHE A 766 32.31 28.16 19.78
C PHE A 766 32.60 26.66 19.80
N PRO A 767 33.48 26.17 20.70
CA PRO A 767 33.71 24.74 20.82
C PRO A 767 32.38 24.05 21.19
N ILE A 768 32.14 22.83 20.72
CA ILE A 768 30.99 22.03 21.13
C ILE A 768 31.51 20.92 22.05
N LEU A 769 31.11 20.95 23.31
CA LEU A 769 31.40 19.89 24.29
C LEU A 769 30.16 19.02 24.39
N ASN A 770 30.35 17.71 24.26
CA ASN A 770 29.30 16.73 24.53
C ASN A 770 28.86 16.90 25.99
N LEU A 771 27.59 17.25 26.23
CA LEU A 771 27.11 17.66 27.55
C LEU A 771 26.90 16.44 28.46
N CYS A 772 26.48 15.32 27.89
CA CYS A 772 26.34 14.08 28.63
C CYS A 772 27.68 13.33 28.76
N GLY A 773 27.85 12.59 29.85
CA GLY A 773 28.94 11.62 30.03
C GLY A 773 28.40 10.20 30.15
N ASP A 774 29.29 9.20 30.17
CA ASP A 774 28.91 7.81 30.39
C ASP A 774 28.10 7.65 31.70
N GLY A 775 27.18 6.68 31.71
CA GLY A 775 26.34 6.37 32.86
C GLY A 775 27.19 6.12 34.11
N GLY A 776 26.95 6.90 35.17
CA GLY A 776 27.72 6.83 36.43
C GLY A 776 28.77 7.93 36.60
N SER A 777 28.98 8.81 35.62
CA SER A 777 29.85 9.98 35.77
C SER A 777 29.17 11.15 36.50
N LYS A 778 29.94 11.92 37.29
CA LYS A 778 29.47 13.17 37.94
C LYS A 778 29.11 14.28 36.93
N LYS A 779 29.49 14.11 35.66
CA LYS A 779 29.29 15.06 34.56
C LYS A 779 27.81 15.29 34.24
N THR A 780 27.00 14.22 34.21
CA THR A 780 25.55 14.33 33.95
C THR A 780 24.85 15.12 35.06
N VAL A 781 25.27 14.94 36.32
CA VAL A 781 24.74 15.72 37.46
C VAL A 781 25.18 17.18 37.38
N ALA A 782 26.44 17.44 37.01
CA ALA A 782 26.94 18.79 36.79
C ALA A 782 26.13 19.53 35.71
N VAL A 783 25.90 18.91 34.55
CA VAL A 783 25.11 19.49 33.46
C VAL A 783 23.66 19.73 33.85
N ARG A 784 23.02 18.81 34.60
CA ARG A 784 21.68 19.06 35.13
C ARG A 784 21.66 20.26 36.08
N SER A 785 22.60 20.34 37.02
CA SER A 785 22.68 21.49 37.93
C SER A 785 22.93 22.82 37.20
N ALA A 786 23.75 22.79 36.13
CA ALA A 786 24.08 23.94 35.30
C ALA A 786 22.87 24.56 34.60
N LEU A 787 21.91 23.73 34.16
CA LEU A 787 20.68 24.21 33.50
C LEU A 787 19.83 25.10 34.41
N SER A 788 20.02 24.99 35.73
CA SER A 788 19.36 25.87 36.71
C SER A 788 19.95 27.29 36.77
N LEU A 789 20.98 27.57 35.98
CA LEU A 789 21.58 28.91 35.85
C LEU A 789 21.07 29.65 34.61
N VAL A 790 20.33 28.96 33.73
CA VAL A 790 19.95 29.47 32.42
C VAL A 790 18.59 30.13 32.53
N GLY A 791 18.54 31.44 32.35
CA GLY A 791 17.36 32.28 32.60
C GLY A 791 17.63 33.46 33.53
N TRP A 792 18.86 33.59 34.05
CA TRP A 792 19.26 34.67 34.97
C TRP A 792 19.54 36.00 34.25
N GLY A 793 18.54 36.50 33.52
CA GLY A 793 18.56 37.84 32.94
C GLY A 793 18.19 38.96 33.93
N ASN A 794 17.67 38.63 35.12
CA ASN A 794 17.35 39.62 36.14
C ASN A 794 17.16 38.97 37.53
N SER A 795 18.07 39.21 38.47
CA SER A 795 18.03 38.67 39.85
C SER A 795 16.76 39.05 40.63
N ASP A 796 16.05 40.09 40.18
CA ASP A 796 14.86 40.61 40.85
C ASP A 796 13.54 39.92 40.41
N LYS A 797 13.55 39.06 39.37
CA LYS A 797 12.30 38.59 38.72
C LYS A 797 12.08 37.08 38.60
N GLY A 798 13.02 36.22 39.01
CA GLY A 798 12.79 34.76 39.05
C GLY A 798 13.88 33.96 38.35
N GLY A 799 14.20 32.79 38.91
CA GLY A 799 15.18 31.84 38.36
C GLY A 799 14.50 30.59 37.83
N LEU A 800 15.00 30.07 36.71
CA LEU A 800 14.62 28.78 36.14
C LEU A 800 15.48 27.67 36.76
N THR A 801 14.90 26.55 37.21
CA THR A 801 15.68 25.39 37.66
C THR A 801 15.24 24.12 36.95
N SER A 802 16.17 23.20 36.68
CA SER A 802 15.83 21.83 36.29
C SER A 802 15.56 20.98 37.53
N THR A 803 14.82 19.89 37.39
CA THR A 803 14.48 18.95 38.48
C THR A 803 15.67 18.22 39.07
#